data_AF-L5N1P4-F1
#
_entry.id   AF-L5N1P4-F1
#
_cell.length_a   1.000
_cell.length_b   1.000
_cell.length_c   1.000
_cell.angle_alpha   90.00
_cell.angle_beta   90.00
_cell.angle_gamma   90.00
#
_symmetry.space_group_name_H-M   'P 1'
#
loop_
_entity.id
_entity.type
_entity.pdbx_description
1 polymer ?
#
loop_
_entity_poly.entity_id
_entity_poly.type
_entity_poly.pdbx_seq_one_letter_code
_entity_poly.pdbx_strand_id
1 'polypeptide(L)'
;MIGGGNDPDRLYAALVRAEDDQELMKATNTEWDDSEEYSQVVWDASQYVGEEVYLKIVDNSTEGWGHINVDDFQVKQTGLLAHWSFNEKEGKVTKEEVSGESDPVQYVFNDAVYKASSDPLWKPGLAGEALLFDGYSTWVTHADESFVQPEDALTIEGWVAPRAYEWGDLNQVSAIVNKHDKAKGEGFILGMGRHGKLSFQAGINGEWQEVSTKPEHRLEKDQWSYVAATFDRNDQSMKLYMNGALVGRTETPNGKLSMSSEDLLIGKHNQAALINGVFDANMFNGLMDEVKIANEAKTADEIQQEYQSMVENFPDQTLPEPSMDWDRTRYNGDQHRPQYHFMPPEHWMNEPHAPIYYNGKYHLFYQKNPQGPYWHHIHWGHAVSEDMVQWEELPTALAPDAGTVAPDGVWSGSATLDENGEPVLFFTAGDDSKFPNQMTGLAVSEDPEDPELKEWRMLDEPVTVQEENLPAEEGDVMYGQFRDPFVWKDGDTWYQLMGSGIEQVGGTALLYSSKDLENWTYEKPFFTGDAEAYPKTGDVWELPVFLPLGKDESGEEKYAFFINPWFDGYSPHNVKYTFYWVGTWDKETLAFVPDHEEPKMFDYGEHFTGPSGMVDEDGTPILFSIAQDKRSEQEHYDAGWAHNAGLPVELSLRDNNDLGLQPIKELEVLRGQSLVSFKNKGIEEANERIKDAEGDMLEIVLDIDPKQADKVGIKVRQSANGEEETLIYYDKTKETFAMDRNRSSMDPDVNKGVQGGELKLNGERWQLHLYLDRSMVEAYANGQKSITSRVYPTRYDALGIELWSEGGDPEIVSMDVWEMKGAFGEAAPVYEKETEAVPSHGELENHDFQTGDLTGWNIVEGDAFSDAHVTKKADWGWGGPFDQAEDRIDPERHHLWGFLDSSGGDAATGILESQIFELGGDGKIDFLIGGGSNIDQLSVSLVRTSDGKVLKEATGRNQETYHRVKWDASEYVGEKLLVRVTDKAQGGWGHINVDDVNVPVTLSEEEKILYKLKEMDLQSGKDLDEKIEFYQDTEEKIEEKEAAFISVKKEMIDFLEKQLEKKRKEYDLSSIQLHFYVKHAIEETGARQPSDAGEVQKYVRKRVNKHATGKQVRGAIQKYLK
;
A
#
# COMPACT_ATOMS: atom_id res chain seq x y z
N MET A 1 42.44 -9.51 40.39
CA MET A 1 43.56 -10.24 41.03
C MET A 1 43.69 -9.82 42.51
N ILE A 2 43.94 -10.75 43.45
CA ILE A 2 44.08 -10.46 44.89
C ILE A 2 45.36 -11.12 45.45
N GLY A 3 46.11 -10.38 46.28
CA GLY A 3 47.24 -10.85 47.09
C GLY A 3 47.27 -10.17 48.46
N GLY A 4 48.31 -10.40 49.27
CA GLY A 4 48.44 -9.90 50.64
C GLY A 4 47.92 -10.88 51.68
N GLY A 5 47.38 -10.36 52.79
CA GLY A 5 46.85 -11.16 53.89
C GLY A 5 45.52 -11.86 53.57
N ASN A 6 45.21 -12.93 54.31
CA ASN A 6 44.11 -13.86 54.01
C ASN A 6 42.93 -13.81 55.01
N ASP A 7 42.73 -12.69 55.73
CA ASP A 7 41.63 -12.54 56.71
C ASP A 7 40.31 -12.16 56.00
N PRO A 8 39.34 -13.07 55.82
CA PRO A 8 38.10 -12.79 55.09
C PRO A 8 37.14 -11.84 55.80
N ASP A 9 37.38 -11.51 57.07
CA ASP A 9 36.56 -10.59 57.85
C ASP A 9 37.17 -9.19 57.93
N ARG A 10 38.46 -9.04 57.59
CA ARG A 10 39.18 -7.75 57.71
C ARG A 10 39.93 -7.31 56.45
N LEU A 11 40.31 -8.24 55.59
CA LEU A 11 41.12 -8.03 54.38
C LEU A 11 40.41 -8.67 53.19
N TYR A 12 39.52 -7.95 52.52
CA TYR A 12 38.74 -8.53 51.43
C TYR A 12 38.33 -7.51 50.36
N ALA A 13 38.08 -7.99 49.16
CA ALA A 13 37.33 -7.29 48.13
C ALA A 13 35.87 -7.77 48.17
N ALA A 14 34.91 -6.88 47.95
CA ALA A 14 33.49 -7.20 47.88
C ALA A 14 32.80 -6.52 46.69
N LEU A 15 31.80 -7.21 46.14
CA LEU A 15 30.78 -6.62 45.28
C LEU A 15 29.63 -6.14 46.17
N VAL A 16 29.22 -4.89 46.03
CA VAL A 16 28.27 -4.23 46.92
C VAL A 16 27.13 -3.61 46.11
N ARG A 17 25.88 -3.85 46.53
CA ARG A 17 24.72 -3.17 45.95
C ARG A 17 24.72 -1.69 46.34
N ALA A 18 24.55 -0.81 45.37
CA ALA A 18 24.61 0.64 45.56
C ALA A 18 23.40 1.19 46.33
N GLU A 19 22.23 0.57 46.22
CA GLU A 19 20.99 1.04 46.86
C GLU A 19 21.06 0.96 48.40
N ASP A 20 21.63 -0.11 48.95
CA ASP A 20 21.55 -0.45 50.39
C ASP A 20 22.90 -0.78 51.05
N ASP A 21 24.01 -0.64 50.32
CA ASP A 21 25.37 -1.02 50.74
C ASP A 21 25.50 -2.50 51.16
N GLN A 22 24.61 -3.39 50.68
CA GLN A 22 24.69 -4.81 50.98
C GLN A 22 25.87 -5.46 50.23
N GLU A 23 26.79 -6.08 50.98
CA GLU A 23 27.86 -6.91 50.40
C GLU A 23 27.26 -8.19 49.83
N LEU A 24 27.22 -8.30 48.50
CA LEU A 24 26.61 -9.41 47.75
C LEU A 24 27.56 -10.60 47.63
N MET A 25 28.83 -10.31 47.35
CA MET A 25 29.90 -11.30 47.17
C MET A 25 31.18 -10.73 47.79
N LYS A 26 32.02 -11.57 48.38
CA LYS A 26 33.34 -11.15 48.89
C LYS A 26 34.40 -12.23 48.76
N ALA A 27 35.65 -11.81 48.65
CA ALA A 27 36.81 -12.69 48.58
C ALA A 27 38.04 -12.03 49.22
N THR A 28 38.90 -12.88 49.80
CA THR A 28 40.22 -12.52 50.31
C THR A 28 41.27 -13.34 49.57
N ASN A 29 42.55 -13.19 49.89
CA ASN A 29 43.59 -14.05 49.35
C ASN A 29 43.35 -15.52 49.78
N THR A 30 43.08 -16.42 48.84
CA THR A 30 42.58 -17.78 49.13
C THR A 30 43.65 -18.88 49.18
N GLU A 31 44.93 -18.60 48.87
CA GLU A 31 46.00 -19.61 48.93
C GLU A 31 46.56 -19.86 50.35
N TRP A 32 45.71 -19.89 51.39
CA TRP A 32 45.97 -20.39 52.77
C TRP A 32 47.29 -20.00 53.49
N ASP A 33 48.06 -19.09 52.93
CA ASP A 33 49.26 -18.46 53.48
C ASP A 33 49.28 -17.02 52.96
N ASP A 34 49.66 -16.09 53.82
CA ASP A 34 49.87 -14.72 53.42
C ASP A 34 50.95 -14.66 52.32
N SER A 35 50.63 -14.07 51.18
CA SER A 35 51.49 -14.06 50.00
C SER A 35 51.32 -12.77 49.21
N GLU A 36 52.43 -12.17 48.77
CA GLU A 36 52.40 -11.03 47.85
C GLU A 36 52.09 -11.45 46.39
N GLU A 37 52.07 -12.76 46.09
CA GLU A 37 51.69 -13.27 44.78
C GLU A 37 50.18 -13.09 44.56
N TYR A 38 49.83 -12.62 43.37
CA TYR A 38 48.44 -12.42 42.99
C TYR A 38 47.79 -13.73 42.58
N SER A 39 46.64 -14.03 43.17
CA SER A 39 45.70 -15.06 42.73
C SER A 39 44.50 -14.44 42.00
N GLN A 40 43.95 -15.17 41.03
CA GLN A 40 42.75 -14.73 40.34
C GLN A 40 41.51 -15.12 41.15
N VAL A 41 40.65 -14.14 41.40
CA VAL A 41 39.31 -14.36 41.95
C VAL A 41 38.31 -14.09 40.83
N VAL A 42 37.39 -15.03 40.62
CA VAL A 42 36.29 -14.92 39.66
C VAL A 42 34.98 -15.04 40.43
N TRP A 43 34.09 -14.07 40.24
CA TRP A 43 32.74 -14.09 40.78
C TRP A 43 31.74 -14.29 39.65
N ASP A 44 30.77 -15.19 39.86
CA ASP A 44 29.56 -15.27 39.05
C ASP A 44 28.48 -14.40 39.71
N ALA A 45 28.29 -13.20 39.14
CA ALA A 45 27.33 -12.22 39.61
C ALA A 45 26.04 -12.20 38.76
N SER A 46 25.79 -13.23 37.94
CA SER A 46 24.65 -13.29 36.99
C SER A 46 23.28 -13.01 37.63
N GLN A 47 23.07 -13.43 38.88
CA GLN A 47 21.82 -13.19 39.61
C GLN A 47 21.56 -11.71 39.98
N TYR A 48 22.56 -10.84 39.83
CA TYR A 48 22.50 -9.41 40.17
C TYR A 48 22.57 -8.51 38.92
N VAL A 49 22.39 -9.07 37.73
CA VAL A 49 22.34 -8.30 36.47
C VAL A 49 21.15 -7.32 36.53
N GLY A 50 21.40 -6.07 36.14
CA GLY A 50 20.44 -4.97 36.24
C GLY A 50 20.47 -4.19 37.57
N GLU A 51 21.19 -4.67 38.60
CA GLU A 51 21.39 -3.91 39.84
C GLU A 51 22.58 -2.94 39.73
N GLU A 52 22.43 -1.72 40.26
CA GLU A 52 23.59 -0.83 40.45
C GLU A 52 24.50 -1.40 41.54
N VAL A 53 25.76 -1.68 41.19
CA VAL A 53 26.76 -2.26 42.10
C VAL A 53 28.09 -1.53 42.03
N TYR A 54 28.90 -1.64 43.09
CA TYR A 54 30.28 -1.16 43.11
C TYR A 54 31.22 -2.16 43.79
N LEU A 55 32.52 -2.04 43.48
CA LEU A 55 33.57 -2.82 44.12
C LEU A 55 34.11 -2.08 45.35
N LYS A 56 34.17 -2.78 46.48
CA LYS A 56 34.66 -2.27 47.76
C LYS A 56 35.87 -3.07 48.20
N ILE A 57 36.97 -2.37 48.50
CA ILE A 57 38.18 -2.99 49.05
C ILE A 57 38.30 -2.63 50.52
N VAL A 58 38.43 -3.65 51.36
CA VAL A 58 38.42 -3.52 52.81
C VAL A 58 39.76 -3.97 53.36
N ASP A 59 40.42 -3.04 54.06
CA ASP A 59 41.60 -3.31 54.88
C ASP A 59 41.37 -2.74 56.29
N ASN A 60 41.07 -3.65 57.22
CA ASN A 60 40.82 -3.35 58.64
C ASN A 60 41.75 -4.16 59.56
N SER A 61 42.85 -4.71 59.04
CA SER A 61 43.81 -5.44 59.87
C SER A 61 44.87 -4.50 60.45
N THR A 62 45.34 -4.81 61.66
CA THR A 62 46.45 -4.10 62.31
C THR A 62 47.57 -5.05 62.72
N GLU A 63 47.50 -6.30 62.27
CA GLU A 63 48.36 -7.40 62.67
C GLU A 63 49.13 -7.93 61.45
N GLY A 64 50.43 -8.21 61.61
CA GLY A 64 51.24 -8.99 60.64
C GLY A 64 51.09 -8.54 59.18
N TRP A 65 50.70 -9.50 58.33
CA TRP A 65 50.31 -9.33 56.92
C TRP A 65 48.99 -8.54 56.76
N GLY A 66 48.84 -7.45 57.50
CA GLY A 66 47.65 -6.63 57.57
C GLY A 66 47.54 -5.66 56.40
N HIS A 67 47.64 -6.18 55.18
CA HIS A 67 47.42 -5.45 53.94
C HIS A 67 46.80 -6.36 52.90
N ILE A 68 45.99 -5.79 52.01
CA ILE A 68 45.47 -6.47 50.83
C ILE A 68 46.02 -5.78 49.58
N ASN A 69 46.49 -6.59 48.63
CA ASN A 69 46.87 -6.12 47.31
C ASN A 69 45.79 -6.51 46.33
N VAL A 70 45.43 -5.58 45.45
CA VAL A 70 44.46 -5.82 44.39
C VAL A 70 44.96 -5.21 43.08
N ASP A 71 44.72 -5.91 41.99
CA ASP A 71 45.10 -5.48 40.64
C ASP A 71 44.12 -6.09 39.62
N ASP A 72 44.14 -5.59 38.38
CA ASP A 72 43.42 -6.14 37.22
C ASP A 72 41.96 -6.54 37.55
N PHE A 73 41.14 -5.53 37.89
CA PHE A 73 39.70 -5.70 38.03
C PHE A 73 39.07 -5.76 36.65
N GLN A 74 38.57 -6.93 36.28
CA GLN A 74 37.86 -7.15 35.01
C GLN A 74 36.40 -7.46 35.31
N VAL A 75 35.50 -6.65 34.76
CA VAL A 75 34.08 -7.00 34.65
C VAL A 75 33.92 -7.63 33.28
N LYS A 76 33.79 -8.96 33.25
CA LYS A 76 33.40 -9.67 32.04
C LYS A 76 31.90 -9.57 31.92
N GLN A 77 31.42 -8.66 31.09
CA GLN A 77 30.10 -8.84 30.49
C GLN A 77 30.31 -9.89 29.39
N THR A 78 30.11 -11.15 29.73
CA THR A 78 30.07 -12.25 28.75
C THR A 78 28.72 -12.91 28.95
N GLY A 79 27.89 -12.89 27.92
CA GLY A 79 26.56 -13.47 27.94
C GLY A 79 25.60 -12.81 26.96
N LEU A 80 24.33 -13.13 27.12
CA LEU A 80 23.24 -12.61 26.33
C LEU A 80 23.06 -11.10 26.57
N LEU A 81 23.08 -10.32 25.50
CA LEU A 81 22.87 -8.88 25.46
C LEU A 81 21.41 -8.53 25.21
N ALA A 82 20.77 -9.24 24.29
CA ALA A 82 19.38 -9.03 23.94
C ALA A 82 18.71 -10.33 23.45
N HIS A 83 17.41 -10.47 23.69
CA HIS A 83 16.59 -11.58 23.19
C HIS A 83 15.15 -11.16 22.93
N TRP A 84 14.71 -11.33 21.69
CA TRP A 84 13.32 -11.21 21.27
C TRP A 84 12.77 -12.60 20.96
N SER A 85 11.86 -13.08 21.80
CA SER A 85 11.19 -14.38 21.61
C SER A 85 9.93 -14.29 20.75
N PHE A 86 9.42 -13.07 20.51
CA PHE A 86 8.21 -12.82 19.71
C PHE A 86 6.94 -13.57 20.15
N ASN A 87 6.79 -13.78 21.47
CA ASN A 87 5.72 -14.57 22.08
C ASN A 87 4.46 -13.77 22.48
N GLU A 88 4.37 -12.49 22.12
CA GLU A 88 3.35 -11.55 22.60
C GLU A 88 1.92 -11.86 22.13
N LYS A 89 1.73 -12.62 21.04
CA LYS A 89 0.44 -13.02 20.41
C LYS A 89 -0.42 -11.89 19.84
N GLU A 90 -0.33 -10.70 20.42
CA GLU A 90 -1.08 -9.51 20.07
C GLU A 90 -0.31 -8.26 20.48
N GLY A 91 -0.74 -7.09 19.99
CA GLY A 91 -0.16 -5.80 20.30
C GLY A 91 0.97 -5.35 19.39
N LYS A 92 1.37 -4.09 19.58
CA LYS A 92 2.27 -3.30 18.71
C LYS A 92 3.69 -3.16 19.28
N VAL A 93 4.04 -4.00 20.24
CA VAL A 93 5.34 -3.98 20.93
C VAL A 93 5.81 -5.41 21.11
N THR A 94 7.12 -5.61 21.10
CA THR A 94 7.77 -6.84 21.52
C THR A 94 8.65 -6.56 22.72
N LYS A 95 8.77 -7.53 23.62
CA LYS A 95 9.62 -7.42 24.78
C LYS A 95 11.04 -7.90 24.46
N GLU A 96 12.02 -7.06 24.78
CA GLU A 96 13.42 -7.48 24.89
C GLU A 96 13.63 -8.12 26.27
N GLU A 97 13.91 -9.42 26.32
CA GLU A 97 13.85 -10.21 27.56
C GLU A 97 14.99 -9.94 28.55
N VAL A 98 16.13 -9.42 28.11
CA VAL A 98 17.32 -9.20 28.94
C VAL A 98 17.21 -7.90 29.75
N SER A 99 16.95 -6.77 29.10
CA SER A 99 16.71 -5.46 29.71
C SER A 99 15.29 -5.34 30.28
N GLY A 100 14.33 -6.08 29.71
CA GLY A 100 12.92 -5.98 30.03
C GLY A 100 12.19 -4.82 29.34
N GLU A 101 12.85 -4.14 28.40
CA GLU A 101 12.28 -3.06 27.62
C GLU A 101 11.19 -3.54 26.65
N SER A 102 10.33 -2.60 26.25
CA SER A 102 9.26 -2.85 25.29
C SER A 102 9.58 -2.07 24.02
N ASP A 103 10.02 -2.80 23.01
CA ASP A 103 10.41 -2.24 21.73
C ASP A 103 9.19 -2.11 20.82
N PRO A 104 9.00 -0.96 20.15
CA PRO A 104 7.92 -0.79 19.19
C PRO A 104 8.08 -1.71 17.98
N VAL A 105 6.98 -2.36 17.61
CA VAL A 105 6.84 -3.05 16.33
C VAL A 105 6.15 -2.09 15.37
N GLN A 106 6.91 -1.58 14.41
CA GLN A 106 6.37 -0.78 13.32
C GLN A 106 5.55 -1.68 12.40
N TYR A 107 4.43 -1.18 11.91
CA TYR A 107 3.50 -1.90 11.04
C TYR A 107 2.50 -0.91 10.45
N VAL A 108 2.24 -1.00 9.14
CA VAL A 108 1.36 -0.05 8.42
C VAL A 108 -0.03 0.10 9.09
N PHE A 109 -0.61 -0.98 9.62
CA PHE A 109 -1.97 -0.94 10.19
C PHE A 109 -2.00 -0.69 11.70
N ASN A 110 -0.88 -0.33 12.31
CA ASN A 110 -0.91 0.25 13.64
C ASN A 110 -1.85 1.46 13.66
N ASP A 111 -1.76 2.33 12.65
CA ASP A 111 -2.59 3.52 12.48
C ASP A 111 -3.21 3.52 11.08
N ALA A 112 -4.05 2.50 10.81
CA ALA A 112 -4.62 2.26 9.48
C ALA A 112 -5.50 3.42 8.98
N VAL A 113 -5.37 3.71 7.68
CA VAL A 113 -6.09 4.82 7.02
C VAL A 113 -7.49 4.41 6.55
N TYR A 114 -7.59 3.29 5.80
CA TYR A 114 -8.83 2.88 5.10
C TYR A 114 -9.64 1.79 5.81
N LYS A 115 -9.11 1.26 6.91
CA LYS A 115 -9.73 0.20 7.72
C LYS A 115 -9.50 0.46 9.21
N ALA A 116 -10.06 -0.38 10.08
CA ALA A 116 -9.72 -0.36 11.49
C ALA A 116 -8.23 -0.70 11.71
N SER A 117 -7.58 -0.03 12.66
CA SER A 117 -6.25 -0.40 13.13
C SER A 117 -6.25 -1.85 13.62
N SER A 118 -5.15 -2.56 13.37
CA SER A 118 -4.95 -3.94 13.78
C SER A 118 -3.50 -4.18 14.16
N ASP A 119 -3.27 -5.24 14.92
CA ASP A 119 -1.94 -5.61 15.37
C ASP A 119 -1.08 -6.14 14.20
N PRO A 120 0.26 -6.06 14.33
CA PRO A 120 1.21 -6.83 13.52
C PRO A 120 0.86 -8.32 13.46
N LEU A 121 1.40 -9.00 12.45
CA LEU A 121 1.06 -10.38 12.15
C LEU A 121 1.86 -11.37 13.02
N TRP A 122 1.31 -11.69 14.18
CA TRP A 122 1.79 -12.78 15.04
C TRP A 122 1.33 -14.14 14.50
N LYS A 123 2.25 -15.07 14.32
CA LYS A 123 2.00 -16.40 13.72
C LYS A 123 2.59 -17.50 14.60
N PRO A 124 2.13 -18.76 14.49
CA PRO A 124 2.77 -19.88 15.18
C PRO A 124 4.27 -19.96 14.87
N GLY A 125 5.09 -19.96 15.92
CA GLY A 125 6.55 -20.07 15.86
C GLY A 125 7.04 -21.48 16.18
N LEU A 126 8.35 -21.62 16.35
CA LEU A 126 8.99 -22.84 16.84
C LEU A 126 8.89 -22.94 18.37
N ALA A 127 9.00 -21.80 19.06
CA ALA A 127 8.97 -21.70 20.51
C ALA A 127 7.78 -20.89 21.04
N GLY A 128 6.60 -21.07 20.45
CA GLY A 128 5.37 -20.36 20.81
C GLY A 128 4.81 -19.62 19.61
N GLU A 129 4.88 -18.30 19.62
CA GLU A 129 4.58 -17.47 18.45
C GLU A 129 5.88 -16.97 17.79
N ALA A 130 5.74 -16.35 16.62
CA ALA A 130 6.76 -15.70 15.84
C ALA A 130 6.16 -14.42 15.23
N LEU A 131 7.02 -13.49 14.83
CA LEU A 131 6.60 -12.28 14.14
C LEU A 131 6.83 -12.43 12.63
N LEU A 132 5.78 -12.14 11.84
CA LEU A 132 5.87 -12.08 10.39
C LEU A 132 6.26 -10.67 9.94
N PHE A 133 7.39 -10.58 9.27
CA PHE A 133 7.87 -9.37 8.60
C PHE A 133 7.37 -9.39 7.16
N ASP A 134 6.63 -8.36 6.76
CA ASP A 134 5.89 -8.30 5.49
C ASP A 134 6.71 -7.75 4.31
N GLY A 135 8.00 -7.48 4.51
CA GLY A 135 8.89 -7.01 3.46
C GLY A 135 8.86 -5.51 3.17
N TYR A 136 8.00 -4.71 3.81
CA TYR A 136 8.00 -3.26 3.58
C TYR A 136 7.56 -2.40 4.78
N SER A 137 6.75 -2.93 5.71
CA SER A 137 6.16 -2.11 6.79
C SER A 137 6.44 -2.61 8.19
N THR A 138 6.91 -3.85 8.34
CA THR A 138 7.12 -4.47 9.65
C THR A 138 8.59 -4.48 10.06
N TRP A 139 8.92 -3.85 11.20
CA TRP A 139 10.25 -3.94 11.82
C TRP A 139 10.21 -3.62 13.31
N VAL A 140 11.27 -3.98 14.03
CA VAL A 140 11.45 -3.64 15.45
C VAL A 140 12.59 -2.64 15.59
N THR A 141 12.43 -1.66 16.48
CA THR A 141 13.48 -0.70 16.84
C THR A 141 13.81 -0.82 18.31
N HIS A 142 15.07 -1.08 18.63
CA HIS A 142 15.63 -1.07 19.97
C HIS A 142 16.65 0.07 20.09
N ALA A 143 16.47 0.93 21.09
CA ALA A 143 17.20 2.19 21.19
C ALA A 143 18.70 1.96 21.51
N ASP A 144 19.60 2.72 20.86
CA ASP A 144 21.05 2.62 21.10
C ASP A 144 21.42 2.84 22.58
N GLU A 145 20.72 3.77 23.26
CA GLU A 145 21.00 4.13 24.65
C GLU A 145 20.76 2.97 25.64
N SER A 146 19.92 2.01 25.25
CA SER A 146 19.58 0.83 26.04
C SER A 146 20.35 -0.42 25.63
N PHE A 147 21.05 -0.37 24.48
CA PHE A 147 21.80 -1.50 23.96
C PHE A 147 23.24 -1.54 24.49
N VAL A 148 23.58 -2.64 25.17
CA VAL A 148 24.94 -2.88 25.64
C VAL A 148 25.83 -3.32 24.47
N GLN A 149 26.89 -2.55 24.23
CA GLN A 149 27.73 -2.68 23.04
C GLN A 149 28.78 -3.81 23.17
N PRO A 150 28.82 -4.80 22.27
CA PRO A 150 29.89 -5.80 22.22
C PRO A 150 31.20 -5.20 21.69
N GLU A 151 32.36 -5.65 22.20
CA GLU A 151 33.67 -5.15 21.75
C GLU A 151 34.60 -6.24 21.22
N ASP A 152 34.90 -7.25 22.05
CA ASP A 152 35.93 -8.26 21.76
C ASP A 152 35.36 -9.53 21.11
N ALA A 153 34.05 -9.77 21.26
CA ALA A 153 33.36 -10.90 20.68
C ALA A 153 31.86 -10.60 20.51
N LEU A 154 31.22 -11.29 19.56
CA LEU A 154 29.81 -11.13 19.24
C LEU A 154 29.25 -12.45 18.70
N THR A 155 28.04 -12.80 19.11
CA THR A 155 27.18 -13.80 18.44
C THR A 155 25.81 -13.16 18.17
N ILE A 156 25.32 -13.27 16.94
CA ILE A 156 23.93 -12.96 16.57
C ILE A 156 23.33 -14.27 16.08
N GLU A 157 22.18 -14.68 16.61
CA GLU A 157 21.53 -15.93 16.24
C GLU A 157 20.00 -15.79 16.24
N GLY A 158 19.32 -16.67 15.50
CA GLY A 158 17.86 -16.69 15.46
C GLY A 158 17.33 -17.71 14.46
N TRP A 159 16.03 -17.96 14.50
CA TRP A 159 15.32 -18.75 13.51
C TRP A 159 14.66 -17.85 12.51
N VAL A 160 14.87 -18.13 11.23
CA VAL A 160 14.30 -17.36 10.12
C VAL A 160 13.68 -18.29 9.10
N ALA A 161 12.56 -17.87 8.52
CA ALA A 161 11.95 -18.53 7.37
C ALA A 161 11.61 -17.44 6.33
N PRO A 162 12.43 -17.25 5.28
CA PRO A 162 12.12 -16.30 4.23
C PRO A 162 10.87 -16.72 3.44
N ARG A 163 9.96 -15.79 3.16
CA ARG A 163 8.82 -16.01 2.26
C ARG A 163 9.21 -15.70 0.81
N ALA A 164 10.01 -14.67 0.60
CA ALA A 164 10.53 -14.28 -0.71
C ALA A 164 11.95 -13.74 -0.59
N TYR A 165 12.68 -13.79 -1.71
CA TYR A 165 13.94 -13.08 -1.83
C TYR A 165 13.68 -11.69 -2.40
N GLU A 166 14.46 -10.71 -1.95
CA GLU A 166 14.46 -9.37 -2.51
C GLU A 166 15.50 -9.27 -3.65
N TRP A 167 15.37 -8.22 -4.46
CA TRP A 167 16.30 -7.87 -5.54
C TRP A 167 17.71 -7.50 -5.04
N GLY A 168 17.85 -6.97 -3.83
CA GLY A 168 19.14 -6.55 -3.27
C GLY A 168 19.61 -5.21 -3.84
N ASP A 169 18.71 -4.23 -3.91
CA ASP A 169 19.02 -2.87 -4.34
C ASP A 169 20.22 -2.29 -3.60
N LEU A 170 20.99 -1.44 -4.29
CA LEU A 170 22.26 -0.89 -3.83
C LEU A 170 23.30 -1.97 -3.42
N ASN A 171 23.09 -3.23 -3.87
CA ASN A 171 23.88 -4.39 -3.48
C ASN A 171 23.94 -4.57 -1.95
N GLN A 172 22.80 -4.35 -1.30
CA GLN A 172 22.59 -4.51 0.13
C GLN A 172 21.87 -5.83 0.45
N VAL A 173 21.85 -6.18 1.74
CA VAL A 173 21.14 -7.35 2.24
C VAL A 173 19.81 -6.93 2.86
N SER A 174 18.80 -7.76 2.71
CA SER A 174 17.57 -7.68 3.50
C SER A 174 17.92 -7.99 4.96
N ALA A 175 17.77 -7.00 5.85
CA ALA A 175 18.30 -7.07 7.20
C ALA A 175 17.53 -8.05 8.09
N ILE A 176 18.23 -8.97 8.75
CA ILE A 176 17.68 -9.77 9.86
C ILE A 176 17.90 -8.99 11.16
N VAL A 177 19.16 -8.65 11.45
CA VAL A 177 19.56 -7.79 12.57
C VAL A 177 20.55 -6.75 12.06
N ASN A 178 20.32 -5.48 12.37
CA ASN A 178 21.07 -4.37 11.80
C ASN A 178 21.36 -3.27 12.83
N LYS A 179 22.64 -2.93 12.99
CA LYS A 179 23.10 -1.76 13.74
C LYS A 179 24.42 -1.31 13.13
N HIS A 180 24.40 -0.53 12.05
CA HIS A 180 25.63 -0.17 11.35
C HIS A 180 25.65 1.25 10.78
N ASP A 181 26.86 1.78 10.59
CA ASP A 181 27.17 2.89 9.70
C ASP A 181 28.34 2.44 8.83
N LYS A 182 28.03 1.97 7.61
CA LYS A 182 29.03 1.42 6.70
C LYS A 182 30.08 2.45 6.28
N ALA A 183 29.67 3.71 6.14
CA ALA A 183 30.54 4.79 5.70
C ALA A 183 31.62 5.11 6.75
N LYS A 184 31.27 4.97 8.04
CA LYS A 184 32.24 5.09 9.16
C LYS A 184 32.98 3.79 9.47
N GLY A 185 32.57 2.67 8.89
CA GLY A 185 33.12 1.35 9.22
C GLY A 185 32.75 0.93 10.64
N GLU A 186 31.52 1.25 11.07
CA GLU A 186 31.01 1.03 12.42
C GLU A 186 29.78 0.10 12.41
N GLY A 187 29.65 -0.70 13.47
CA GLY A 187 28.54 -1.59 13.75
C GLY A 187 28.61 -2.93 13.03
N PHE A 188 27.45 -3.58 12.89
CA PHE A 188 27.28 -4.89 12.29
C PHE A 188 25.91 -5.05 11.62
N ILE A 189 25.83 -6.00 10.69
CA ILE A 189 24.58 -6.42 10.06
C ILE A 189 24.64 -7.91 9.72
N LEU A 190 23.60 -8.65 10.11
CA LEU A 190 23.29 -10.00 9.64
C LEU A 190 22.06 -9.90 8.73
N GLY A 191 22.15 -10.41 7.51
CA GLY A 191 21.05 -10.31 6.56
C GLY A 191 21.12 -11.31 5.42
N MET A 192 20.06 -11.33 4.63
CA MET A 192 19.90 -12.16 3.44
C MET A 192 20.09 -11.31 2.19
N GLY A 193 21.11 -11.59 1.40
CA GLY A 193 21.27 -11.04 0.06
C GLY A 193 20.42 -11.81 -0.97
N ARG A 194 20.59 -11.44 -2.24
CA ARG A 194 19.91 -12.07 -3.38
C ARG A 194 19.94 -13.60 -3.30
N HIS A 195 18.82 -14.22 -3.68
CA HIS A 195 18.68 -15.67 -3.84
C HIS A 195 19.03 -16.48 -2.56
N GLY A 196 18.69 -15.93 -1.39
CA GLY A 196 18.86 -16.61 -0.09
C GLY A 196 20.30 -16.59 0.45
N LYS A 197 21.21 -15.81 -0.14
CA LYS A 197 22.61 -15.74 0.30
C LYS A 197 22.74 -15.06 1.67
N LEU A 198 23.05 -15.82 2.71
CA LEU A 198 23.27 -15.27 4.05
C LEU A 198 24.62 -14.53 4.14
N SER A 199 24.62 -13.35 4.74
CA SER A 199 25.81 -12.49 4.91
C SER A 199 25.86 -11.88 6.31
N PHE A 200 27.06 -11.88 6.89
CA PHE A 200 27.38 -11.14 8.11
C PHE A 200 28.51 -10.16 7.85
N GLN A 201 28.28 -8.90 8.18
CA GLN A 201 29.21 -7.81 7.97
C GLN A 201 29.42 -7.04 9.27
N ALA A 202 30.64 -6.56 9.52
CA ALA A 202 30.96 -5.80 10.72
C ALA A 202 32.17 -4.87 10.53
N GLY A 203 32.16 -3.75 11.24
CA GLY A 203 33.27 -2.82 11.34
C GLY A 203 34.30 -3.25 12.39
N ILE A 204 35.54 -3.49 11.98
CA ILE A 204 36.64 -3.90 12.87
C ILE A 204 37.79 -2.91 12.74
N ASN A 205 38.12 -2.19 13.82
CA ASN A 205 39.04 -1.05 13.79
C ASN A 205 38.72 0.00 12.70
N GLY A 206 37.44 0.22 12.40
CA GLY A 206 36.97 1.12 11.33
C GLY A 206 37.09 0.55 9.91
N GLU A 207 37.48 -0.71 9.75
CA GLU A 207 37.49 -1.40 8.45
C GLU A 207 36.29 -2.35 8.35
N TRP A 208 35.51 -2.21 7.28
CA TRP A 208 34.35 -3.07 7.03
C TRP A 208 34.77 -4.45 6.54
N GLN A 209 34.34 -5.50 7.25
CA GLN A 209 34.60 -6.90 6.93
C GLN A 209 33.30 -7.63 6.62
N GLU A 210 33.38 -8.67 5.79
CA GLU A 210 32.25 -9.49 5.37
C GLU A 210 32.61 -10.98 5.37
N VAL A 211 31.65 -11.79 5.81
CA VAL A 211 31.58 -13.23 5.52
C VAL A 211 30.21 -13.52 4.93
N SER A 212 30.18 -14.34 3.89
CA SER A 212 28.96 -14.69 3.17
C SER A 212 28.94 -16.19 2.87
N THR A 213 27.75 -16.76 2.73
CA THR A 213 27.61 -18.16 2.32
C THR A 213 27.97 -18.36 0.85
N LYS A 214 28.30 -19.61 0.53
CA LYS A 214 28.43 -20.08 -0.85
C LYS A 214 27.05 -20.43 -1.42
N PRO A 215 26.87 -20.50 -2.75
CA PRO A 215 25.58 -20.80 -3.38
C PRO A 215 24.90 -22.08 -2.88
N GLU A 216 25.66 -23.11 -2.51
CA GLU A 216 25.13 -24.37 -1.95
C GLU A 216 24.60 -24.28 -0.50
N HIS A 217 24.76 -23.12 0.13
CA HIS A 217 24.35 -22.85 1.53
C HIS A 217 23.48 -21.59 1.57
N ARG A 218 22.35 -21.62 0.88
CA ARG A 218 21.35 -20.55 0.89
C ARG A 218 20.22 -20.84 1.88
N LEU A 219 19.55 -19.79 2.33
CA LEU A 219 18.27 -19.90 3.03
C LEU A 219 17.21 -20.28 2.00
N GLU A 220 16.52 -21.40 2.20
CA GLU A 220 15.40 -21.79 1.34
C GLU A 220 14.12 -21.02 1.75
N LYS A 221 13.28 -20.70 0.77
CA LYS A 221 11.97 -20.11 1.01
C LYS A 221 11.05 -21.10 1.72
N ASP A 222 10.13 -20.58 2.53
CA ASP A 222 9.08 -21.32 3.21
C ASP A 222 9.61 -22.46 4.12
N GLN A 223 10.86 -22.33 4.59
CA GLN A 223 11.49 -23.29 5.49
C GLN A 223 12.20 -22.59 6.65
N TRP A 224 12.04 -23.13 7.87
CA TRP A 224 12.79 -22.68 9.02
C TRP A 224 14.27 -23.02 8.89
N SER A 225 15.12 -22.02 9.09
CA SER A 225 16.56 -22.15 9.20
C SER A 225 17.06 -21.47 10.46
N TYR A 226 17.92 -22.17 11.21
CA TYR A 226 18.67 -21.56 12.30
C TYR A 226 19.92 -20.89 11.74
N VAL A 227 20.04 -19.58 11.93
CA VAL A 227 21.21 -18.80 11.50
C VAL A 227 21.99 -18.32 12.71
N ALA A 228 23.31 -18.38 12.64
CA ALA A 228 24.18 -17.76 13.63
C ALA A 228 25.42 -17.15 12.98
N ALA A 229 25.81 -15.97 13.45
CA ALA A 229 26.99 -15.24 13.04
C ALA A 229 27.86 -14.94 14.26
N THR A 230 29.17 -15.20 14.16
CA THR A 230 30.10 -14.94 15.27
C THR A 230 31.28 -14.09 14.83
N PHE A 231 31.73 -13.16 15.69
CA PHE A 231 33.01 -12.50 15.61
C PHE A 231 33.84 -12.81 16.87
N ASP A 232 35.11 -13.16 16.71
CA ASP A 232 36.06 -13.37 17.82
C ASP A 232 37.38 -12.68 17.52
N ARG A 233 37.73 -11.68 18.33
CA ARG A 233 39.01 -10.98 18.26
C ARG A 233 40.21 -11.89 18.49
N ASN A 234 40.11 -12.88 19.38
CA ASN A 234 41.23 -13.75 19.74
C ASN A 234 41.50 -14.76 18.61
N ASP A 235 40.45 -15.33 18.02
CA ASP A 235 40.54 -16.21 16.85
C ASP A 235 40.76 -15.44 15.53
N GLN A 236 40.61 -14.10 15.55
CA GLN A 236 40.72 -13.22 14.39
C GLN A 236 39.84 -13.70 13.24
N SER A 237 38.57 -14.01 13.53
CA SER A 237 37.66 -14.49 12.51
C SER A 237 36.22 -14.06 12.70
N MET A 238 35.53 -13.97 11.56
CA MET A 238 34.08 -13.95 11.46
C MET A 238 33.61 -15.27 10.87
N LYS A 239 32.52 -15.83 11.38
CA LYS A 239 31.94 -17.11 10.94
C LYS A 239 30.44 -17.01 10.77
N LEU A 240 29.91 -17.78 9.84
CA LEU A 240 28.49 -18.01 9.62
C LEU A 240 28.15 -19.48 9.81
N TYR A 241 27.04 -19.73 10.47
CA TYR A 241 26.48 -21.05 10.69
C TYR A 241 25.03 -21.10 10.22
N MET A 242 24.64 -22.24 9.70
CA MET A 242 23.28 -22.54 9.27
C MET A 242 22.92 -23.94 9.74
N ASN A 243 21.81 -24.08 10.46
CA ASN A 243 21.33 -25.35 11.02
C ASN A 243 22.41 -26.11 11.83
N GLY A 244 23.22 -25.36 12.59
CA GLY A 244 24.32 -25.86 13.42
C GLY A 244 25.66 -26.07 12.68
N ALA A 245 25.67 -26.07 11.34
CA ALA A 245 26.87 -26.30 10.55
C ALA A 245 27.59 -25.00 10.18
N LEU A 246 28.92 -25.00 10.17
CA LEU A 246 29.74 -23.88 9.68
C LEU A 246 29.63 -23.78 8.15
N VAL A 247 29.10 -22.66 7.65
CA VAL A 247 28.86 -22.42 6.21
C VAL A 247 29.68 -21.28 5.62
N GLY A 248 30.33 -20.47 6.46
CA GLY A 248 31.23 -19.39 6.02
C GLY A 248 32.26 -19.01 7.07
N ARG A 249 33.47 -18.59 6.63
CA ARG A 249 34.52 -18.04 7.50
C ARG A 249 35.37 -17.03 6.74
N THR A 250 35.65 -15.89 7.37
CA THR A 250 36.62 -14.89 6.91
C THR A 250 37.60 -14.57 8.05
N GLU A 251 38.87 -14.35 7.72
CA GLU A 251 39.87 -13.89 8.69
C GLU A 251 39.77 -12.37 8.87
N THR A 252 39.87 -11.89 10.10
CA THR A 252 39.77 -10.47 10.42
C THR A 252 41.12 -9.91 10.88
N PRO A 253 41.31 -8.59 10.82
CA PRO A 253 42.38 -7.94 11.59
C PRO A 253 42.24 -8.24 13.08
N ASN A 254 43.36 -8.23 13.81
CA ASN A 254 43.32 -8.19 15.28
C ASN A 254 42.82 -6.80 15.73
N GLY A 255 41.55 -6.74 16.11
CA GLY A 255 40.86 -5.49 16.41
C GLY A 255 39.60 -5.72 17.21
N LYS A 256 39.04 -4.63 17.71
CA LYS A 256 37.71 -4.62 18.34
C LYS A 256 36.66 -4.31 17.30
N LEU A 257 35.41 -4.67 17.59
CA LEU A 257 34.27 -4.10 16.90
C LEU A 257 34.28 -2.57 17.10
N SER A 258 34.18 -1.85 16.00
CA SER A 258 33.90 -0.41 16.00
C SER A 258 32.39 -0.27 16.05
N MET A 259 31.81 0.22 17.15
CA MET A 259 30.36 0.24 17.33
C MET A 259 29.71 1.52 16.80
N SER A 260 28.52 1.38 16.22
CA SER A 260 27.72 2.48 15.68
C SER A 260 26.78 3.06 16.74
N SER A 261 26.51 4.36 16.67
CA SER A 261 25.50 5.05 17.48
C SER A 261 24.08 5.02 16.90
N GLU A 262 23.87 4.32 15.77
CA GLU A 262 22.54 4.10 15.18
C GLU A 262 21.72 3.13 16.04
N ASP A 263 20.39 3.25 16.06
CA ASP A 263 19.53 2.29 16.74
C ASP A 263 19.69 0.86 16.17
N LEU A 264 19.38 -0.14 16.99
CA LEU A 264 19.34 -1.53 16.58
C LEU A 264 17.98 -1.84 15.94
N LEU A 265 18.01 -2.32 14.70
CA LEU A 265 16.82 -2.68 13.93
C LEU A 265 16.76 -4.19 13.67
N ILE A 266 15.56 -4.76 13.79
CA ILE A 266 15.26 -6.14 13.38
C ILE A 266 14.31 -6.08 12.19
N GLY A 267 14.67 -6.74 11.08
CA GLY A 267 13.86 -6.76 9.85
C GLY A 267 14.05 -5.58 8.90
N LYS A 268 14.84 -4.55 9.26
CA LYS A 268 15.02 -3.32 8.48
C LYS A 268 16.47 -2.87 8.30
N HIS A 269 16.85 -2.55 7.06
CA HIS A 269 18.09 -1.86 6.75
C HIS A 269 17.94 -0.36 7.07
N ASN A 270 18.85 0.22 7.84
CA ASN A 270 18.80 1.63 8.28
C ASN A 270 19.26 2.62 7.20
N GLN A 271 19.74 2.11 6.07
CA GLN A 271 20.10 2.87 4.87
C GLN A 271 19.50 2.19 3.63
N ALA A 272 18.24 1.76 3.74
CA ALA A 272 17.50 1.06 2.69
C ALA A 272 17.46 1.86 1.38
N ALA A 273 17.44 1.15 0.25
CA ALA A 273 17.11 1.78 -1.02
C ALA A 273 15.65 2.25 -1.03
N LEU A 274 15.41 3.46 -1.53
CA LEU A 274 14.07 4.03 -1.62
C LEU A 274 13.46 3.72 -2.98
N ILE A 275 12.39 2.93 -3.01
CA ILE A 275 11.64 2.57 -4.21
C ILE A 275 10.44 3.50 -4.35
N ASN A 276 10.30 4.09 -5.54
CA ASN A 276 9.25 5.06 -5.89
C ASN A 276 9.07 6.22 -4.88
N GLY A 277 10.12 6.56 -4.14
CA GLY A 277 10.09 7.63 -3.14
C GLY A 277 9.37 7.30 -1.82
N VAL A 278 8.76 6.12 -1.66
CA VAL A 278 7.94 5.76 -0.48
C VAL A 278 8.42 4.49 0.21
N PHE A 279 8.79 3.47 -0.55
CA PHE A 279 9.02 2.13 -0.01
C PHE A 279 10.49 1.90 0.31
N ASP A 280 10.77 1.48 1.53
CA ASP A 280 12.10 1.01 1.90
C ASP A 280 12.30 -0.43 1.39
N ALA A 281 13.29 -0.62 0.51
CA ALA A 281 13.80 -1.95 0.16
C ALA A 281 14.72 -2.49 1.27
N ASN A 282 15.42 -3.58 1.03
CA ASN A 282 16.39 -4.16 1.99
C ASN A 282 15.73 -4.56 3.33
N MET A 283 14.46 -4.94 3.25
CA MET A 283 13.59 -5.36 4.36
C MET A 283 13.43 -6.88 4.35
N PHE A 284 13.43 -7.51 5.52
CA PHE A 284 13.17 -8.96 5.58
C PHE A 284 11.70 -9.27 5.30
N ASN A 285 11.47 -10.31 4.49
CA ASN A 285 10.13 -10.82 4.16
C ASN A 285 10.04 -12.28 4.58
N GLY A 286 9.35 -12.55 5.68
CA GLY A 286 9.28 -13.87 6.30
C GLY A 286 9.12 -13.84 7.82
N LEU A 287 9.19 -15.01 8.45
CA LEU A 287 9.05 -15.17 9.89
C LEU A 287 10.41 -15.12 10.57
N MET A 288 10.45 -14.49 11.75
CA MET A 288 11.57 -14.65 12.69
C MET A 288 11.08 -15.12 14.05
N ASP A 289 11.91 -15.93 14.71
CA ASP A 289 11.68 -16.45 16.06
C ASP A 289 13.02 -16.53 16.83
N GLU A 290 12.98 -16.36 18.14
CA GLU A 290 14.12 -16.50 19.06
C GLU A 290 15.40 -15.72 18.64
N VAL A 291 15.27 -14.44 18.27
CA VAL A 291 16.40 -13.59 17.87
C VAL A 291 17.21 -13.17 19.10
N LYS A 292 18.51 -13.46 19.09
CA LYS A 292 19.42 -13.27 20.22
C LYS A 292 20.72 -12.60 19.80
N ILE A 293 21.25 -11.74 20.67
CA ILE A 293 22.57 -11.13 20.53
C ILE A 293 23.34 -11.36 21.82
N ALA A 294 24.60 -11.80 21.72
CA ALA A 294 25.50 -12.03 22.85
C ALA A 294 26.87 -11.40 22.59
N ASN A 295 27.57 -10.98 23.64
CA ASN A 295 28.93 -10.42 23.56
C ASN A 295 30.03 -11.47 23.77
N GLU A 296 29.73 -12.71 23.38
CA GLU A 296 30.67 -13.82 23.34
C GLU A 296 30.60 -14.49 21.96
N ALA A 297 31.68 -15.15 21.55
CA ALA A 297 31.72 -15.91 20.32
C ALA A 297 31.43 -17.38 20.65
N LYS A 298 30.20 -17.83 20.39
CA LYS A 298 29.84 -19.23 20.61
C LYS A 298 30.69 -20.16 19.74
N THR A 299 31.08 -21.28 20.32
CA THR A 299 31.78 -22.35 19.62
C THR A 299 30.84 -23.09 18.66
N ALA A 300 31.40 -23.81 17.69
CA ALA A 300 30.62 -24.63 16.78
C ALA A 300 29.77 -25.69 17.52
N ASP A 301 30.29 -26.25 18.62
CA ASP A 301 29.56 -27.24 19.43
C ASP A 301 28.37 -26.61 20.16
N GLU A 302 28.52 -25.38 20.68
CA GLU A 302 27.43 -24.64 21.31
C GLU A 302 26.34 -24.28 20.30
N ILE A 303 26.71 -23.75 19.12
CA ILE A 303 25.75 -23.42 18.04
C ILE A 303 25.02 -24.67 17.55
N GLN A 304 25.74 -25.79 17.40
CA GLN A 304 25.13 -27.07 17.05
C GLN A 304 24.16 -27.56 18.13
N GLN A 305 24.50 -27.37 19.40
CA GLN A 305 23.66 -27.75 20.53
C GLN A 305 22.38 -26.90 20.61
N GLU A 306 22.46 -25.58 20.39
CA GLU A 306 21.31 -24.68 20.35
C GLU A 306 20.30 -25.14 19.29
N TYR A 307 20.78 -25.37 18.05
CA TYR A 307 19.97 -25.90 16.96
C TYR A 307 19.30 -27.23 17.33
N GLN A 308 20.08 -28.21 17.83
CA GLN A 308 19.55 -29.53 18.17
C GLN A 308 18.53 -29.46 19.31
N SER A 309 18.75 -28.60 20.30
CA SER A 309 17.85 -28.47 21.45
C SER A 309 16.44 -28.01 21.04
N MET A 310 16.33 -27.20 19.98
CA MET A 310 15.04 -26.80 19.42
C MET A 310 14.43 -27.94 18.60
N VAL A 311 15.20 -28.55 17.69
CA VAL A 311 14.74 -29.62 16.79
C VAL A 311 14.26 -30.84 17.58
N GLU A 312 14.92 -31.19 18.69
CA GLU A 312 14.54 -32.30 19.58
C GLU A 312 13.16 -32.14 20.23
N ASN A 313 12.59 -30.92 20.24
CA ASN A 313 11.24 -30.68 20.77
C ASN A 313 10.14 -31.13 19.80
N PHE A 314 10.48 -31.42 18.53
CA PHE A 314 9.51 -31.77 17.49
C PHE A 314 9.49 -33.26 17.17
N PRO A 315 8.30 -33.83 16.85
CA PRO A 315 8.18 -35.23 16.43
C PRO A 315 9.10 -35.55 15.25
N ASP A 316 9.79 -36.69 15.35
CA ASP A 316 10.71 -37.18 14.31
C ASP A 316 11.80 -36.17 13.90
N GLN A 317 12.12 -35.19 14.77
CA GLN A 317 13.09 -34.11 14.50
C GLN A 317 12.78 -33.31 13.23
N THR A 318 11.49 -33.22 12.87
CA THR A 318 11.01 -32.47 11.71
C THR A 318 10.35 -31.18 12.19
N LEU A 319 10.88 -30.05 11.73
CA LEU A 319 10.31 -28.74 12.04
C LEU A 319 8.93 -28.59 11.40
N PRO A 320 7.99 -27.87 12.03
CA PRO A 320 6.71 -27.56 11.41
C PRO A 320 6.92 -26.67 10.18
N GLU A 321 5.99 -26.72 9.23
CA GLU A 321 5.97 -25.78 8.13
C GLU A 321 5.71 -24.36 8.68
N PRO A 322 6.52 -23.35 8.30
CA PRO A 322 6.27 -21.97 8.67
C PRO A 322 4.92 -21.49 8.15
N SER A 323 4.10 -20.86 9.00
CA SER A 323 2.77 -20.37 8.64
C SER A 323 2.85 -19.10 7.78
N MET A 324 3.18 -19.25 6.49
CA MET A 324 3.33 -18.15 5.52
C MET A 324 2.09 -17.81 4.71
N ASP A 325 0.97 -18.46 5.01
CA ASP A 325 -0.29 -18.27 4.28
C ASP A 325 -0.66 -16.79 4.16
N TRP A 326 -1.04 -16.41 2.95
CA TRP A 326 -1.53 -15.09 2.64
C TRP A 326 -2.96 -14.93 3.17
N ASP A 327 -3.19 -13.94 4.01
CA ASP A 327 -4.46 -13.79 4.75
C ASP A 327 -5.26 -12.59 4.26
N ARG A 328 -6.28 -12.84 3.44
CA ARG A 328 -7.20 -11.80 2.92
C ARG A 328 -7.89 -11.02 4.05
N THR A 329 -8.08 -11.62 5.22
CA THR A 329 -8.77 -10.99 6.35
C THR A 329 -7.96 -9.85 6.97
N ARG A 330 -6.65 -9.76 6.66
CA ARG A 330 -5.76 -8.62 6.96
C ARG A 330 -6.37 -7.28 6.54
N TYR A 331 -7.19 -7.25 5.49
CA TYR A 331 -7.83 -6.05 4.94
C TYR A 331 -9.33 -5.94 5.24
N ASN A 332 -9.86 -6.72 6.19
CA ASN A 332 -11.28 -6.65 6.54
C ASN A 332 -11.68 -5.23 6.95
N GLY A 333 -12.80 -4.76 6.38
CA GLY A 333 -13.33 -3.42 6.60
C GLY A 333 -12.64 -2.31 5.80
N ASP A 334 -11.68 -2.62 4.93
CA ASP A 334 -11.11 -1.65 3.99
C ASP A 334 -12.21 -1.09 3.06
N GLN A 335 -12.38 0.24 3.08
CA GLN A 335 -13.42 0.97 2.35
C GLN A 335 -13.29 0.87 0.83
N HIS A 336 -12.09 0.62 0.30
CA HIS A 336 -11.80 0.68 -1.13
C HIS A 336 -11.46 -0.67 -1.73
N ARG A 337 -11.05 -1.66 -0.93
CA ARG A 337 -10.62 -2.97 -1.43
C ARG A 337 -11.75 -3.74 -2.15
N PRO A 338 -11.63 -4.03 -3.45
CA PRO A 338 -12.62 -4.82 -4.19
C PRO A 338 -12.88 -6.18 -3.54
N GLN A 339 -14.13 -6.65 -3.62
CA GLN A 339 -14.58 -7.88 -2.97
C GLN A 339 -14.97 -8.97 -3.96
N TYR A 340 -15.22 -8.64 -5.22
CA TYR A 340 -15.55 -9.61 -6.25
C TYR A 340 -14.80 -9.43 -7.59
N HIS A 341 -13.88 -8.46 -7.66
CA HIS A 341 -12.87 -8.41 -8.71
C HIS A 341 -11.63 -9.21 -8.25
N PHE A 342 -11.04 -9.99 -9.15
CA PHE A 342 -9.87 -10.79 -8.81
C PHE A 342 -8.70 -9.90 -8.33
N MET A 343 -8.04 -10.28 -7.24
CA MET A 343 -6.83 -9.62 -6.77
C MET A 343 -6.04 -10.56 -5.85
N PRO A 344 -4.71 -10.41 -5.72
CA PRO A 344 -3.92 -11.20 -4.78
C PRO A 344 -4.41 -10.96 -3.36
N PRO A 345 -4.20 -11.93 -2.45
CA PRO A 345 -4.58 -11.73 -1.06
C PRO A 345 -3.93 -10.51 -0.42
N GLU A 346 -2.66 -10.21 -0.76
CA GLU A 346 -1.85 -9.10 -0.21
C GLU A 346 -0.99 -8.45 -1.31
N HIS A 347 -0.52 -7.22 -1.05
CA HIS A 347 0.50 -6.52 -1.84
C HIS A 347 0.07 -6.14 -3.27
N TRP A 348 1.01 -6.19 -4.23
CA TRP A 348 0.86 -5.65 -5.57
C TRP A 348 0.65 -6.78 -6.59
N MET A 349 -0.26 -6.53 -7.54
CA MET A 349 -0.35 -7.30 -8.79
C MET A 349 -0.30 -6.40 -10.00
N ASN A 350 0.09 -6.96 -11.15
CA ASN A 350 -0.23 -6.39 -12.46
C ASN A 350 -1.24 -7.25 -13.22
N GLU A 351 -1.04 -7.47 -14.51
CA GLU A 351 -1.99 -8.10 -15.41
C GLU A 351 -2.26 -9.56 -15.04
N PRO A 352 -3.54 -9.96 -14.90
CA PRO A 352 -3.90 -11.37 -15.00
C PRO A 352 -3.59 -11.87 -16.41
N HIS A 353 -2.84 -12.95 -16.51
CA HIS A 353 -2.36 -13.49 -17.77
C HIS A 353 -2.25 -15.01 -17.75
N ALA A 354 -1.87 -15.57 -18.91
CA ALA A 354 -1.80 -16.99 -19.15
C ALA A 354 -3.04 -17.79 -18.69
N PRO A 355 -4.28 -17.28 -18.89
CA PRO A 355 -5.47 -18.03 -18.47
C PRO A 355 -5.57 -19.34 -19.25
N ILE A 356 -5.89 -20.43 -18.56
CA ILE A 356 -6.07 -21.74 -19.19
C ILE A 356 -7.09 -22.59 -18.42
N TYR A 357 -7.96 -23.28 -19.14
CA TYR A 357 -8.81 -24.31 -18.56
C TYR A 357 -8.14 -25.67 -18.65
N TYR A 358 -8.00 -26.35 -17.52
CA TYR A 358 -7.37 -27.65 -17.42
C TYR A 358 -8.05 -28.51 -16.35
N ASN A 359 -8.37 -29.76 -16.70
CA ASN A 359 -8.94 -30.77 -15.77
C ASN A 359 -10.08 -30.28 -14.85
N GLY A 360 -10.97 -29.42 -15.36
CA GLY A 360 -12.13 -28.91 -14.62
C GLY A 360 -11.88 -27.64 -13.80
N LYS A 361 -10.71 -27.03 -13.95
CA LYS A 361 -10.34 -25.77 -13.29
C LYS A 361 -9.91 -24.73 -14.33
N TYR A 362 -10.31 -23.48 -14.10
CA TYR A 362 -9.71 -22.31 -14.71
C TYR A 362 -8.49 -21.93 -13.89
N HIS A 363 -7.34 -21.78 -14.55
CA HIS A 363 -6.11 -21.27 -13.96
C HIS A 363 -5.91 -19.84 -14.43
N LEU A 364 -5.55 -18.96 -13.50
CA LEU A 364 -5.19 -17.58 -13.78
C LEU A 364 -3.85 -17.29 -13.11
N PHE A 365 -2.87 -16.91 -13.92
CA PHE A 365 -1.60 -16.41 -13.44
C PHE A 365 -1.62 -14.89 -13.48
N TYR A 366 -0.70 -14.26 -12.76
CA TYR A 366 -0.63 -12.81 -12.72
C TYR A 366 0.72 -12.36 -12.20
N GLN A 367 1.23 -11.21 -12.67
CA GLN A 367 2.43 -10.64 -12.07
C GLN A 367 2.14 -10.22 -10.64
N LYS A 368 3.04 -10.52 -9.70
CA LYS A 368 2.96 -10.08 -8.30
C LYS A 368 4.32 -9.68 -7.76
N ASN A 369 4.30 -8.82 -6.75
CA ASN A 369 5.47 -8.52 -5.93
C ASN A 369 5.19 -8.96 -4.49
N PRO A 370 5.84 -10.03 -4.00
CA PRO A 370 5.63 -10.49 -2.63
C PRO A 370 6.25 -9.55 -1.58
N GLN A 371 7.07 -8.57 -1.96
CA GLN A 371 7.77 -7.67 -1.04
C GLN A 371 6.92 -6.50 -0.54
N GLY A 372 5.92 -6.07 -1.29
CA GLY A 372 5.06 -4.96 -0.89
C GLY A 372 4.17 -4.45 -2.02
N PRO A 373 3.34 -3.44 -1.75
CA PRO A 373 2.33 -2.96 -2.69
C PRO A 373 2.91 -2.01 -3.76
N TYR A 374 4.04 -2.36 -4.38
CA TYR A 374 4.72 -1.58 -5.41
C TYR A 374 5.31 -2.49 -6.51
N TRP A 375 5.51 -1.95 -7.72
CA TRP A 375 6.17 -2.68 -8.81
C TRP A 375 7.67 -2.82 -8.50
N HIS A 376 8.12 -4.07 -8.30
CA HIS A 376 9.54 -4.44 -8.18
C HIS A 376 9.67 -5.98 -8.16
N HIS A 377 10.85 -6.54 -8.48
CA HIS A 377 11.21 -7.97 -8.39
C HIS A 377 10.06 -8.97 -8.68
N ILE A 378 9.64 -9.03 -9.95
CA ILE A 378 8.37 -9.63 -10.37
C ILE A 378 8.36 -11.16 -10.31
N HIS A 379 7.30 -11.71 -9.73
CA HIS A 379 6.95 -13.13 -9.66
C HIS A 379 5.63 -13.40 -10.40
N TRP A 380 5.28 -14.67 -10.60
CA TRP A 380 3.93 -15.08 -11.03
C TRP A 380 3.14 -15.67 -9.88
N GLY A 381 2.05 -15.00 -9.49
CA GLY A 381 0.99 -15.60 -8.68
C GLY A 381 0.18 -16.60 -9.49
N HIS A 382 -0.58 -17.44 -8.79
CA HIS A 382 -1.40 -18.48 -9.40
C HIS A 382 -2.69 -18.64 -8.59
N ALA A 383 -3.83 -18.54 -9.27
CA ALA A 383 -5.13 -18.82 -8.70
C ALA A 383 -5.90 -19.82 -9.58
N VAL A 384 -6.79 -20.57 -8.94
CA VAL A 384 -7.71 -21.50 -9.61
C VAL A 384 -9.16 -21.21 -9.29
N SER A 385 -10.06 -21.51 -10.22
CA SER A 385 -11.50 -21.35 -10.06
C SER A 385 -12.26 -22.43 -10.82
N GLU A 386 -13.50 -22.74 -10.38
CA GLU A 386 -14.43 -23.60 -11.13
C GLU A 386 -15.37 -22.79 -12.04
N ASP A 387 -15.45 -21.47 -11.84
CA ASP A 387 -16.45 -20.60 -12.48
C ASP A 387 -15.90 -19.24 -12.92
N MET A 388 -14.57 -19.04 -12.91
CA MET A 388 -13.88 -17.77 -13.18
C MET A 388 -14.25 -16.60 -12.24
N VAL A 389 -15.02 -16.87 -11.18
CA VAL A 389 -15.49 -15.85 -10.25
C VAL A 389 -14.90 -16.11 -8.86
N GLN A 390 -15.09 -17.32 -8.32
CA GLN A 390 -14.59 -17.68 -7.00
C GLN A 390 -13.19 -18.27 -7.14
N TRP A 391 -12.19 -17.44 -6.91
CA TRP A 391 -10.77 -17.79 -7.05
C TRP A 391 -10.14 -18.21 -5.72
N GLU A 392 -9.40 -19.31 -5.74
CA GLU A 392 -8.53 -19.79 -4.68
C GLU A 392 -7.08 -19.50 -5.05
N GLU A 393 -6.33 -18.83 -4.15
CA GLU A 393 -4.90 -18.57 -4.34
C GLU A 393 -4.10 -19.85 -4.07
N LEU A 394 -3.13 -20.14 -4.94
CA LEU A 394 -2.18 -21.23 -4.83
C LEU A 394 -0.75 -20.69 -4.57
N PRO A 395 0.22 -21.58 -4.28
CA PRO A 395 1.62 -21.16 -4.18
C PRO A 395 2.09 -20.38 -5.42
N THR A 396 3.04 -19.47 -5.23
CA THR A 396 3.65 -18.70 -6.33
C THR A 396 4.19 -19.66 -7.40
N ALA A 397 3.70 -19.56 -8.63
CA ALA A 397 4.05 -20.48 -9.71
C ALA A 397 5.50 -20.29 -10.17
N LEU A 398 5.92 -19.05 -10.45
CA LEU A 398 7.26 -18.74 -10.95
C LEU A 398 7.87 -17.59 -10.14
N ALA A 399 9.15 -17.72 -9.80
CA ALA A 399 9.89 -16.77 -8.98
C ALA A 399 11.30 -16.59 -9.54
N PRO A 400 11.87 -15.38 -9.52
CA PRO A 400 13.28 -15.19 -9.85
C PRO A 400 14.18 -15.99 -8.91
N ASP A 401 15.11 -16.76 -9.48
CA ASP A 401 16.08 -17.53 -8.70
C ASP A 401 17.42 -17.66 -9.41
N ALA A 402 18.48 -17.81 -8.62
CA ALA A 402 19.84 -17.94 -9.12
C ALA A 402 19.99 -19.16 -10.01
N GLY A 403 20.63 -18.98 -11.17
CA GLY A 403 20.93 -20.07 -12.10
C GLY A 403 19.74 -20.51 -12.96
N THR A 404 18.59 -19.84 -12.85
CA THR A 404 17.46 -20.01 -13.76
C THR A 404 17.61 -19.09 -14.99
N VAL A 405 16.74 -19.25 -15.98
CA VAL A 405 16.66 -18.35 -17.14
C VAL A 405 16.21 -16.93 -16.78
N ALA A 406 15.62 -16.73 -15.60
CA ALA A 406 15.04 -15.47 -15.13
C ALA A 406 15.54 -15.09 -13.72
N PRO A 407 16.84 -14.81 -13.54
CA PRO A 407 17.41 -14.47 -12.23
C PRO A 407 16.95 -13.11 -11.70
N ASP A 408 16.40 -12.24 -12.56
CA ASP A 408 16.05 -10.87 -12.22
C ASP A 408 14.52 -10.64 -12.25
N GLY A 409 13.79 -11.24 -13.19
CA GLY A 409 12.34 -11.06 -13.22
C GLY A 409 11.61 -12.09 -14.07
N VAL A 410 10.40 -12.46 -13.64
CA VAL A 410 9.49 -13.30 -14.43
C VAL A 410 8.31 -12.42 -14.85
N TRP A 411 8.39 -11.76 -16.01
CA TRP A 411 7.34 -10.88 -16.51
C TRP A 411 6.28 -11.65 -17.33
N SER A 412 5.29 -10.93 -17.85
CA SER A 412 4.05 -11.47 -18.41
C SER A 412 4.28 -12.44 -19.56
N GLY A 413 3.24 -13.24 -19.83
CA GLY A 413 3.24 -14.21 -20.91
C GLY A 413 1.91 -14.98 -21.06
N SER A 414 1.99 -16.22 -21.54
CA SER A 414 0.83 -17.02 -21.93
C SER A 414 0.93 -18.48 -21.50
N ALA A 415 -0.18 -19.20 -21.62
CA ALA A 415 -0.24 -20.65 -21.42
C ALA A 415 -0.74 -21.34 -22.69
N THR A 416 -0.33 -22.59 -22.88
CA THR A 416 -0.88 -23.46 -23.91
C THR A 416 -0.78 -24.93 -23.49
N LEU A 417 -1.26 -25.83 -24.34
CA LEU A 417 -1.10 -27.27 -24.16
C LEU A 417 0.00 -27.80 -25.08
N ASP A 418 0.82 -28.71 -24.54
CA ASP A 418 1.86 -29.43 -25.26
C ASP A 418 1.30 -30.51 -26.21
N GLU A 419 2.17 -31.37 -26.74
CA GLU A 419 1.74 -32.49 -27.60
C GLU A 419 0.98 -33.60 -26.86
N ASN A 420 1.16 -33.71 -25.55
CA ASN A 420 0.48 -34.67 -24.67
C ASN A 420 -0.84 -34.11 -24.11
N GLY A 421 -1.10 -32.82 -24.30
CA GLY A 421 -2.25 -32.13 -23.72
C GLY A 421 -1.99 -31.63 -22.30
N GLU A 422 -0.72 -31.50 -21.90
CA GLU A 422 -0.28 -31.01 -20.61
C GLU A 422 -0.03 -29.48 -20.67
N PRO A 423 -0.40 -28.72 -19.62
CA PRO A 423 -0.19 -27.27 -19.58
C PRO A 423 1.29 -26.88 -19.51
N VAL A 424 1.65 -25.87 -20.29
CA VAL A 424 2.96 -25.21 -20.24
C VAL A 424 2.79 -23.69 -20.19
N LEU A 425 3.73 -23.01 -19.54
CA LEU A 425 3.74 -21.55 -19.39
C LEU A 425 4.90 -20.94 -20.17
N PHE A 426 4.59 -19.94 -20.99
CA PHE A 426 5.55 -19.08 -21.66
C PHE A 426 5.59 -17.75 -20.93
N PHE A 427 6.79 -17.27 -20.58
CA PHE A 427 6.95 -16.03 -19.83
C PHE A 427 8.11 -15.21 -20.39
N THR A 428 8.09 -13.90 -20.14
CA THR A 428 9.26 -13.07 -20.45
C THR A 428 10.27 -13.18 -19.31
N ALA A 429 11.40 -13.83 -19.58
CA ALA A 429 12.50 -14.03 -18.67
C ALA A 429 13.42 -12.80 -18.65
N GLY A 430 13.61 -12.22 -17.46
CA GLY A 430 14.50 -11.10 -17.18
C GLY A 430 15.88 -11.53 -16.67
N ASP A 431 16.94 -11.08 -17.36
CA ASP A 431 18.34 -11.29 -16.99
C ASP A 431 19.17 -10.04 -17.31
N ASP A 432 19.40 -9.21 -16.29
CA ASP A 432 20.09 -7.91 -16.42
C ASP A 432 21.59 -8.05 -16.72
N SER A 433 22.13 -9.28 -16.68
CA SER A 433 23.49 -9.56 -17.12
C SER A 433 23.62 -9.68 -18.65
N LYS A 434 22.49 -9.73 -19.38
CA LYS A 434 22.43 -9.90 -20.83
C LYS A 434 21.87 -8.64 -21.52
N PHE A 435 22.12 -8.53 -22.82
CA PHE A 435 21.46 -7.56 -23.69
C PHE A 435 21.10 -8.22 -25.03
N PRO A 436 19.80 -8.34 -25.38
CA PRO A 436 18.63 -7.89 -24.61
C PRO A 436 18.52 -8.64 -23.27
N ASN A 437 17.96 -7.98 -22.25
CA ASN A 437 17.67 -8.61 -20.97
C ASN A 437 16.30 -9.30 -20.95
N GLN A 438 15.57 -9.28 -22.08
CA GLN A 438 14.25 -9.89 -22.24
C GLN A 438 14.33 -11.07 -23.23
N MET A 439 13.86 -12.23 -22.81
CA MET A 439 13.81 -13.47 -23.61
C MET A 439 12.51 -14.23 -23.29
N THR A 440 12.14 -15.25 -24.07
CA THR A 440 11.04 -16.15 -23.71
C THR A 440 11.58 -17.36 -22.94
N GLY A 441 11.13 -17.53 -21.69
CA GLY A 441 11.29 -18.77 -20.93
C GLY A 441 10.07 -19.69 -21.09
N LEU A 442 10.28 -20.98 -20.82
CA LEU A 442 9.24 -22.01 -20.78
C LEU A 442 9.24 -22.67 -19.38
N ALA A 443 8.07 -22.87 -18.80
CA ALA A 443 7.90 -23.65 -17.58
C ALA A 443 6.89 -24.79 -17.79
N VAL A 444 7.14 -25.91 -17.13
CA VAL A 444 6.31 -27.12 -17.19
C VAL A 444 5.82 -27.45 -15.78
N SER A 445 4.62 -28.05 -15.67
CA SER A 445 4.13 -28.54 -14.39
C SER A 445 4.99 -29.74 -13.93
N GLU A 446 5.30 -29.80 -12.64
CA GLU A 446 5.98 -30.98 -12.06
C GLU A 446 5.02 -32.15 -11.80
N ASP A 447 3.72 -31.87 -11.66
CA ASP A 447 2.66 -32.86 -11.50
C ASP A 447 1.42 -32.49 -12.35
N PRO A 448 1.42 -32.80 -13.66
CA PRO A 448 0.28 -32.49 -14.54
C PRO A 448 -1.00 -33.27 -14.20
N GLU A 449 -0.94 -34.30 -13.35
CA GLU A 449 -2.14 -35.00 -12.88
C GLU A 449 -2.85 -34.24 -11.74
N ASP A 450 -2.17 -33.28 -11.10
CA ASP A 450 -2.77 -32.37 -10.14
C ASP A 450 -3.65 -31.34 -10.86
N PRO A 451 -4.98 -31.34 -10.69
CA PRO A 451 -5.85 -30.34 -11.31
C PRO A 451 -5.58 -28.92 -10.80
N GLU A 452 -4.85 -28.75 -9.69
CA GLU A 452 -4.49 -27.43 -9.15
C GLU A 452 -3.15 -26.92 -9.72
N LEU A 453 -2.31 -27.79 -10.30
CA LEU A 453 -1.00 -27.45 -10.88
C LEU A 453 -0.12 -26.60 -9.94
N LYS A 454 0.06 -27.05 -8.69
CA LYS A 454 0.74 -26.25 -7.65
C LYS A 454 2.24 -26.04 -7.87
N GLU A 455 2.88 -26.93 -8.62
CA GLU A 455 4.34 -26.96 -8.77
C GLU A 455 4.73 -26.81 -10.24
N TRP A 456 5.61 -25.84 -10.49
CA TRP A 456 6.11 -25.49 -11.82
C TRP A 456 7.63 -25.42 -11.81
N ARG A 457 8.23 -25.87 -12.91
CA ARG A 457 9.68 -25.80 -13.12
C ARG A 457 9.99 -25.05 -14.40
N MET A 458 10.74 -23.94 -14.27
CA MET A 458 11.33 -23.24 -15.40
C MET A 458 12.40 -24.12 -16.06
N LEU A 459 12.45 -24.12 -17.39
CA LEU A 459 13.56 -24.70 -18.13
C LEU A 459 14.80 -23.80 -18.03
N ASP A 460 15.98 -24.43 -18.12
CA ASP A 460 17.27 -23.76 -17.89
C ASP A 460 17.63 -22.75 -18.99
N GLU A 461 17.13 -22.98 -20.22
CA GLU A 461 17.46 -22.18 -21.40
C GLU A 461 16.20 -21.49 -21.96
N PRO A 462 16.33 -20.29 -22.53
CA PRO A 462 15.22 -19.61 -23.19
C PRO A 462 14.85 -20.36 -24.49
N VAL A 463 13.56 -20.38 -24.82
CA VAL A 463 13.03 -21.00 -26.05
C VAL A 463 12.98 -20.03 -27.23
N THR A 464 12.89 -18.73 -26.95
CA THR A 464 12.98 -17.67 -27.97
C THR A 464 13.86 -16.54 -27.46
N VAL A 465 14.80 -16.09 -28.29
CA VAL A 465 15.67 -14.93 -28.05
C VAL A 465 15.57 -13.98 -29.24
N GLN A 466 15.65 -12.67 -28.99
CA GLN A 466 15.66 -11.69 -30.07
C GLN A 466 17.02 -11.71 -30.77
N GLU A 467 17.04 -12.03 -32.06
CA GLU A 467 18.26 -11.89 -32.87
C GLU A 467 18.54 -10.42 -33.19
N GLU A 468 19.81 -10.04 -33.32
CA GLU A 468 20.16 -8.72 -33.82
C GLU A 468 19.73 -8.57 -35.29
N ASN A 469 19.12 -7.42 -35.63
CA ASN A 469 18.69 -7.08 -36.99
C ASN A 469 17.66 -8.06 -37.59
N LEU A 470 16.65 -8.46 -36.81
CA LEU A 470 15.51 -9.21 -37.34
C LEU A 470 14.91 -8.48 -38.56
N PRO A 471 14.68 -9.19 -39.68
CA PRO A 471 14.16 -8.55 -40.88
C PRO A 471 12.68 -8.18 -40.71
N ALA A 472 12.33 -6.96 -41.12
CA ALA A 472 10.96 -6.48 -41.33
C ALA A 472 10.91 -5.69 -42.65
N GLU A 473 9.73 -5.61 -43.29
CA GLU A 473 9.61 -4.93 -44.59
C GLU A 473 9.68 -3.40 -44.44
N GLU A 474 9.16 -2.89 -43.33
CA GLU A 474 8.93 -1.47 -43.06
C GLU A 474 10.13 -0.75 -42.44
N GLY A 475 11.05 -1.49 -41.79
CA GLY A 475 12.18 -0.91 -41.08
C GLY A 475 12.95 -1.91 -40.23
N ASP A 476 13.76 -1.40 -39.31
CA ASP A 476 14.53 -2.20 -38.36
C ASP A 476 13.68 -2.48 -37.10
N VAL A 477 13.64 -3.74 -36.67
CA VAL A 477 12.98 -4.13 -35.40
C VAL A 477 13.78 -3.54 -34.23
N MET A 478 13.08 -2.97 -33.25
CA MET A 478 13.67 -2.38 -32.05
C MET A 478 14.33 -3.45 -31.17
N TYR A 479 15.66 -3.49 -31.18
CA TYR A 479 16.44 -4.43 -30.38
C TYR A 479 16.38 -4.05 -28.89
N GLY A 480 16.07 -5.02 -28.02
CA GLY A 480 15.82 -4.80 -26.59
C GLY A 480 14.35 -4.64 -26.20
N GLN A 481 13.44 -4.48 -27.18
CA GLN A 481 11.99 -4.43 -26.95
C GLN A 481 11.38 -5.77 -27.37
N PHE A 482 11.33 -6.74 -26.45
CA PHE A 482 10.98 -8.13 -26.76
C PHE A 482 10.32 -8.84 -25.57
N ARG A 483 9.00 -8.71 -25.43
CA ARG A 483 8.26 -9.23 -24.27
C ARG A 483 6.85 -9.70 -24.58
N ASP A 484 6.22 -10.30 -23.57
CA ASP A 484 4.82 -10.71 -23.53
C ASP A 484 4.44 -11.76 -24.58
N PRO A 485 4.99 -12.99 -24.49
CA PRO A 485 4.67 -14.06 -25.41
C PRO A 485 3.18 -14.42 -25.37
N PHE A 486 2.52 -14.49 -26.52
CA PHE A 486 1.20 -15.10 -26.67
C PHE A 486 1.25 -16.30 -27.61
N VAL A 487 0.96 -17.49 -27.07
CA VAL A 487 1.10 -18.76 -27.80
C VAL A 487 -0.25 -19.40 -28.08
N TRP A 488 -0.49 -19.77 -29.34
CA TRP A 488 -1.67 -20.55 -29.73
C TRP A 488 -1.29 -21.67 -30.70
N LYS A 489 -2.18 -22.65 -30.83
CA LYS A 489 -2.02 -23.78 -31.75
C LYS A 489 -3.02 -23.69 -32.90
N ASP A 490 -2.53 -23.90 -34.12
CA ASP A 490 -3.37 -24.02 -35.31
C ASP A 490 -2.93 -25.22 -36.15
N GLY A 491 -3.77 -26.25 -36.17
CA GLY A 491 -3.42 -27.56 -36.70
C GLY A 491 -2.28 -28.21 -35.91
N ASP A 492 -1.21 -28.60 -36.62
CA ASP A 492 -0.01 -29.22 -36.03
C ASP A 492 1.14 -28.20 -35.86
N THR A 493 0.83 -26.89 -35.77
CA THR A 493 1.81 -25.82 -35.59
C THR A 493 1.42 -24.97 -34.40
N TRP A 494 2.39 -24.65 -33.55
CA TRP A 494 2.25 -23.60 -32.55
C TRP A 494 2.83 -22.30 -33.10
N TYR A 495 2.17 -21.20 -32.79
CA TYR A 495 2.58 -19.86 -33.14
C TYR A 495 2.75 -19.04 -31.87
N GLN A 496 3.72 -18.14 -31.87
CA GLN A 496 4.02 -17.24 -30.78
C GLN A 496 4.03 -15.81 -31.32
N LEU A 497 3.29 -14.92 -30.67
CA LEU A 497 3.46 -13.48 -30.81
C LEU A 497 4.42 -12.97 -29.74
N MET A 498 5.27 -12.02 -30.09
CA MET A 498 6.11 -11.27 -29.16
C MET A 498 5.92 -9.77 -29.38
N GLY A 499 5.62 -9.03 -28.32
CA GLY A 499 5.50 -7.58 -28.35
C GLY A 499 6.85 -6.91 -28.66
N SER A 500 6.85 -5.98 -29.61
CA SER A 500 8.04 -5.23 -30.06
C SER A 500 7.64 -3.92 -30.76
N GLY A 501 8.61 -3.26 -31.40
CA GLY A 501 8.41 -2.07 -32.22
C GLY A 501 9.27 -2.09 -33.47
N ILE A 502 8.87 -1.32 -34.49
CA ILE A 502 9.69 -1.02 -35.67
C ILE A 502 10.14 0.44 -35.57
N GLU A 503 11.45 0.68 -35.66
CA GLU A 503 12.03 2.01 -35.49
C GLU A 503 11.35 3.04 -36.41
N GLN A 504 10.87 4.14 -35.82
CA GLN A 504 10.22 5.26 -36.53
C GLN A 504 8.92 4.90 -37.28
N VAL A 505 8.35 3.71 -37.07
CA VAL A 505 7.10 3.27 -37.69
C VAL A 505 6.00 3.06 -36.66
N GLY A 506 6.28 2.33 -35.58
CA GLY A 506 5.33 2.06 -34.50
C GLY A 506 5.43 0.65 -33.92
N GLY A 507 4.57 0.34 -32.96
CA GLY A 507 4.52 -0.97 -32.32
C GLY A 507 4.22 -2.12 -33.30
N THR A 508 4.69 -3.32 -32.96
CA THR A 508 4.45 -4.54 -33.75
C THR A 508 4.37 -5.78 -32.85
N ALA A 509 3.74 -6.83 -33.36
CA ALA A 509 3.87 -8.18 -32.81
C ALA A 509 4.72 -9.03 -33.75
N LEU A 510 5.84 -9.57 -33.28
CA LEU A 510 6.71 -10.47 -34.03
C LEU A 510 6.12 -11.89 -34.01
N LEU A 511 6.08 -12.56 -35.16
CA LEU A 511 5.57 -13.93 -35.28
C LEU A 511 6.70 -14.95 -35.30
N TYR A 512 6.57 -15.97 -34.46
CA TYR A 512 7.38 -17.18 -34.49
C TYR A 512 6.51 -18.42 -34.68
N SER A 513 7.08 -19.47 -35.27
CA SER A 513 6.42 -20.78 -35.43
C SER A 513 7.26 -21.92 -34.83
N SER A 514 6.59 -22.93 -34.28
CA SER A 514 7.23 -24.13 -33.71
C SER A 514 6.42 -25.41 -33.94
N LYS A 515 7.12 -26.54 -33.89
CA LYS A 515 6.57 -27.90 -33.94
C LYS A 515 6.65 -28.66 -32.62
N ASP A 516 7.36 -28.10 -31.63
CA ASP A 516 7.69 -28.79 -30.38
C ASP A 516 7.73 -27.86 -29.17
N LEU A 517 7.32 -26.59 -29.31
CA LEU A 517 7.29 -25.55 -28.26
C LEU A 517 8.66 -25.08 -27.73
N GLU A 518 9.74 -25.76 -28.10
CA GLU A 518 11.11 -25.43 -27.68
C GLU A 518 11.89 -24.76 -28.81
N ASN A 519 11.73 -25.22 -30.05
CA ASN A 519 12.47 -24.71 -31.20
C ASN A 519 11.58 -23.76 -32.02
N TRP A 520 11.83 -22.46 -31.88
CA TRP A 520 11.05 -21.40 -32.55
C TRP A 520 11.79 -20.84 -33.76
N THR A 521 11.06 -20.63 -34.86
CA THR A 521 11.55 -19.97 -36.07
C THR A 521 10.87 -18.62 -36.20
N TYR A 522 11.66 -17.53 -36.24
CA TYR A 522 11.13 -16.22 -36.60
C TYR A 522 10.62 -16.22 -38.05
N GLU A 523 9.38 -15.77 -38.25
CA GLU A 523 8.78 -15.68 -39.57
C GLU A 523 8.89 -14.25 -40.12
N LYS A 524 8.23 -13.29 -39.44
CA LYS A 524 8.12 -11.87 -39.80
C LYS A 524 7.29 -11.12 -38.75
N PRO A 525 7.11 -9.79 -38.85
CA PRO A 525 6.04 -9.11 -38.14
C PRO A 525 4.66 -9.70 -38.50
N PHE A 526 3.88 -10.06 -37.48
CA PHE A 526 2.49 -10.52 -37.61
C PHE A 526 1.57 -9.40 -38.09
N PHE A 527 1.75 -8.23 -37.50
CA PHE A 527 1.08 -6.98 -37.82
C PHE A 527 1.94 -5.81 -37.31
N THR A 528 2.00 -4.73 -38.09
CA THR A 528 2.80 -3.53 -37.79
C THR A 528 1.87 -2.33 -37.72
N GLY A 529 1.96 -1.57 -36.63
CA GLY A 529 1.21 -0.34 -36.43
C GLY A 529 1.72 0.81 -37.30
N ASP A 530 0.88 1.84 -37.42
CA ASP A 530 1.23 3.11 -38.04
C ASP A 530 1.09 4.20 -36.98
N ALA A 531 2.18 4.50 -36.27
CA ALA A 531 2.20 5.52 -35.22
C ALA A 531 2.14 6.95 -35.81
N GLU A 532 2.42 7.13 -37.11
CA GLU A 532 2.21 8.43 -37.77
C GLU A 532 0.70 8.71 -37.93
N ALA A 533 -0.07 7.72 -38.39
CA ALA A 533 -1.52 7.83 -38.54
C ALA A 533 -2.25 7.72 -37.19
N TYR A 534 -1.79 6.85 -36.30
CA TYR A 534 -2.45 6.50 -35.04
C TYR A 534 -1.49 6.62 -33.84
N PRO A 535 -1.00 7.83 -33.51
CA PRO A 535 0.08 8.04 -32.53
C PRO A 535 -0.24 7.58 -31.10
N LYS A 536 -1.48 7.18 -30.81
CA LYS A 536 -1.87 6.66 -29.49
C LYS A 536 -1.55 5.18 -29.29
N THR A 537 -1.15 4.46 -30.34
CA THR A 537 -0.85 3.02 -30.27
C THR A 537 0.59 2.72 -29.84
N GLY A 538 1.43 3.75 -29.63
CA GLY A 538 2.77 3.60 -29.07
C GLY A 538 3.85 3.20 -30.09
N ASP A 539 5.09 3.33 -29.64
CA ASP A 539 6.31 2.93 -30.38
C ASP A 539 6.56 1.42 -30.27
N VAL A 540 6.09 0.81 -29.16
CA VAL A 540 6.17 -0.62 -28.87
C VAL A 540 4.78 -1.11 -28.46
N TRP A 541 4.44 -2.34 -28.82
CA TRP A 541 3.24 -3.02 -28.32
C TRP A 541 3.60 -4.00 -27.21
N GLU A 542 2.83 -3.94 -26.14
CA GLU A 542 2.82 -4.89 -25.03
C GLU A 542 1.59 -5.79 -25.14
N LEU A 543 1.71 -6.99 -24.57
CA LEU A 543 0.62 -7.94 -24.39
C LEU A 543 -0.21 -8.18 -25.68
N PRO A 544 0.41 -8.58 -26.81
CA PRO A 544 -0.34 -8.93 -28.00
C PRO A 544 -1.22 -10.15 -27.74
N VAL A 545 -2.54 -10.04 -27.92
CA VAL A 545 -3.49 -11.15 -27.71
C VAL A 545 -4.27 -11.41 -28.99
N PHE A 546 -4.41 -12.68 -29.37
CA PHE A 546 -5.08 -13.08 -30.60
C PHE A 546 -6.14 -14.15 -30.35
N LEU A 547 -7.42 -13.79 -30.48
CA LEU A 547 -8.56 -14.65 -30.13
C LEU A 547 -9.54 -14.83 -31.30
N PRO A 548 -10.12 -16.03 -31.49
CA PRO A 548 -11.19 -16.23 -32.47
C PRO A 548 -12.47 -15.54 -32.01
N LEU A 549 -13.24 -14.97 -32.95
CA LEU A 549 -14.57 -14.39 -32.69
C LEU A 549 -15.73 -15.18 -33.30
N GLY A 550 -15.42 -16.20 -34.11
CA GLY A 550 -16.39 -16.99 -34.85
C GLY A 550 -16.48 -16.57 -36.32
N LYS A 551 -17.56 -16.97 -36.99
CA LYS A 551 -17.73 -16.79 -38.44
C LYS A 551 -18.69 -15.67 -38.79
N ASP A 552 -18.32 -14.90 -39.80
CA ASP A 552 -19.21 -13.90 -40.39
C ASP A 552 -20.33 -14.52 -41.25
N GLU A 553 -21.22 -13.69 -41.80
CA GLU A 553 -22.33 -14.14 -42.66
C GLU A 553 -21.86 -14.88 -43.93
N SER A 554 -20.62 -14.66 -44.38
CA SER A 554 -20.03 -15.32 -45.55
C SER A 554 -19.44 -16.70 -45.21
N GLY A 555 -19.29 -16.99 -43.90
CA GLY A 555 -18.68 -18.21 -43.38
C GLY A 555 -17.15 -18.11 -43.21
N GLU A 556 -16.59 -16.91 -43.33
CA GLU A 556 -15.18 -16.62 -43.06
C GLU A 556 -14.94 -16.51 -41.55
N GLU A 557 -13.85 -17.11 -41.06
CA GLU A 557 -13.47 -17.05 -39.65
C GLU A 557 -12.85 -15.68 -39.33
N LYS A 558 -13.37 -15.02 -38.30
CA LYS A 558 -12.91 -13.72 -37.82
C LYS A 558 -12.19 -13.85 -36.49
N TYR A 559 -11.23 -12.97 -36.28
CA TYR A 559 -10.40 -12.90 -35.07
C TYR A 559 -10.33 -11.47 -34.57
N ALA A 560 -10.12 -11.32 -33.27
CA ALA A 560 -9.72 -10.08 -32.63
C ALA A 560 -8.23 -10.12 -32.29
N PHE A 561 -7.52 -9.05 -32.65
CA PHE A 561 -6.14 -8.82 -32.25
C PHE A 561 -6.08 -7.60 -31.32
N PHE A 562 -5.58 -7.79 -30.10
CA PHE A 562 -5.50 -6.76 -29.05
C PHE A 562 -4.05 -6.42 -28.72
N ILE A 563 -3.81 -5.17 -28.33
CA ILE A 563 -2.50 -4.67 -27.85
C ILE A 563 -2.66 -3.64 -26.74
N ASN A 564 -1.61 -3.47 -25.96
CA ASN A 564 -1.38 -2.32 -25.10
C ASN A 564 -0.24 -1.43 -25.63
N PRO A 565 -0.39 -0.09 -25.63
CA PRO A 565 0.61 0.81 -26.17
C PRO A 565 1.72 1.13 -25.16
N TRP A 566 2.97 1.11 -25.60
CA TRP A 566 4.12 1.60 -24.84
C TRP A 566 4.91 2.65 -25.65
N PHE A 567 5.47 3.66 -24.96
CA PHE A 567 6.14 4.80 -25.58
C PHE A 567 7.59 4.93 -25.11
N ASP A 568 8.50 5.29 -26.02
CA ASP A 568 9.89 5.61 -25.65
C ASP A 568 9.96 7.04 -25.07
N GLY A 569 9.60 7.16 -23.79
CA GLY A 569 9.52 8.42 -23.05
C GLY A 569 8.14 8.67 -22.43
N TYR A 570 7.96 9.85 -21.84
CA TYR A 570 6.69 10.20 -21.20
C TYR A 570 5.55 10.34 -22.23
N SER A 571 4.45 9.64 -22.00
CA SER A 571 3.20 9.78 -22.75
C SER A 571 2.01 9.62 -21.82
N PRO A 572 0.98 10.50 -21.89
CA PRO A 572 -0.25 10.35 -21.12
C PRO A 572 -1.15 9.19 -21.61
N HIS A 573 -0.69 8.45 -22.63
CA HIS A 573 -1.36 7.28 -23.21
C HIS A 573 -0.62 5.97 -22.90
N ASN A 574 0.54 6.03 -22.22
CA ASN A 574 1.34 4.86 -21.90
C ASN A 574 0.54 3.85 -21.07
N VAL A 575 0.42 2.62 -21.58
CA VAL A 575 -0.27 1.48 -20.94
C VAL A 575 -1.72 1.81 -20.51
N LYS A 576 -2.35 2.83 -21.10
CA LYS A 576 -3.62 3.39 -20.62
C LYS A 576 -4.87 2.79 -21.27
N TYR A 577 -4.76 2.34 -22.51
CA TYR A 577 -5.89 1.86 -23.30
C TYR A 577 -5.55 0.54 -23.99
N THR A 578 -6.55 -0.33 -24.10
CA THR A 578 -6.48 -1.53 -24.95
C THR A 578 -7.01 -1.20 -26.33
N PHE A 579 -6.18 -1.39 -27.36
CA PHE A 579 -6.60 -1.23 -28.76
C PHE A 579 -6.83 -2.58 -29.42
N TYR A 580 -7.73 -2.62 -30.40
CA TYR A 580 -8.00 -3.84 -31.16
C TYR A 580 -8.31 -3.60 -32.63
N TRP A 581 -8.21 -4.69 -33.37
CA TRP A 581 -8.70 -4.86 -34.74
C TRP A 581 -9.50 -6.16 -34.86
N VAL A 582 -10.53 -6.14 -35.71
CA VAL A 582 -11.18 -7.37 -36.20
C VAL A 582 -10.67 -7.66 -37.61
N GLY A 583 -10.40 -8.93 -37.91
CA GLY A 583 -9.87 -9.31 -39.20
C GLY A 583 -9.76 -10.82 -39.37
N THR A 584 -8.88 -11.23 -40.28
CA THR A 584 -8.69 -12.63 -40.68
C THR A 584 -7.24 -13.07 -40.48
N TRP A 585 -7.06 -14.36 -40.19
CA TRP A 585 -5.76 -15.00 -40.13
C TRP A 585 -5.44 -15.69 -41.45
N ASP A 586 -4.54 -15.11 -42.24
CA ASP A 586 -4.07 -15.70 -43.49
C ASP A 586 -2.87 -16.62 -43.25
N LYS A 587 -3.13 -17.93 -43.26
CA LYS A 587 -2.12 -18.98 -43.03
C LYS A 587 -1.12 -19.14 -44.17
N GLU A 588 -1.44 -18.67 -45.38
CA GLU A 588 -0.52 -18.77 -46.52
C GLU A 588 0.53 -17.68 -46.44
N THR A 589 0.13 -16.48 -46.03
CA THR A 589 1.03 -15.34 -45.89
C THR A 589 1.56 -15.15 -44.47
N LEU A 590 1.03 -15.87 -43.48
CA LEU A 590 1.36 -15.74 -42.06
C LEU A 590 1.17 -14.31 -41.55
N ALA A 591 0.05 -13.68 -41.89
CA ALA A 591 -0.29 -12.33 -41.45
C ALA A 591 -1.73 -12.21 -40.97
N PHE A 592 -1.94 -11.29 -40.04
CA PHE A 592 -3.27 -10.79 -39.73
C PHE A 592 -3.67 -9.73 -40.76
N VAL A 593 -4.85 -9.90 -41.35
CA VAL A 593 -5.41 -8.96 -42.32
C VAL A 593 -6.62 -8.28 -41.67
N PRO A 594 -6.48 -7.02 -41.22
CA PRO A 594 -7.56 -6.32 -40.54
C PRO A 594 -8.66 -5.92 -41.54
N ASP A 595 -9.92 -5.96 -41.09
CA ASP A 595 -11.06 -5.50 -41.89
C ASP A 595 -11.11 -3.95 -42.00
N HIS A 596 -10.36 -3.25 -41.16
CA HIS A 596 -10.21 -1.79 -41.13
C HIS A 596 -8.80 -1.38 -40.65
N GLU A 597 -8.26 -0.28 -41.16
CA GLU A 597 -6.91 0.20 -40.77
C GLU A 597 -6.89 0.82 -39.35
N GLU A 598 -7.94 1.58 -38.99
CA GLU A 598 -7.98 2.34 -37.74
C GLU A 598 -8.10 1.42 -36.50
N PRO A 599 -7.22 1.54 -35.49
CA PRO A 599 -7.36 0.84 -34.22
C PRO A 599 -8.62 1.31 -33.50
N LYS A 600 -9.38 0.37 -32.95
CA LYS A 600 -10.57 0.68 -32.15
C LYS A 600 -10.31 0.46 -30.67
N MET A 601 -11.10 1.16 -29.85
CA MET A 601 -11.24 0.88 -28.42
C MET A 601 -12.65 0.32 -28.17
N PHE A 602 -12.76 -0.66 -27.28
CA PHE A 602 -14.05 -1.15 -26.78
C PHE A 602 -14.31 -0.59 -25.38
N ASP A 603 -13.29 -0.48 -24.54
CA ASP A 603 -13.34 0.19 -23.25
C ASP A 603 -12.88 1.66 -23.39
N TYR A 604 -13.67 2.60 -22.87
CA TYR A 604 -13.33 4.03 -22.83
C TYR A 604 -12.87 4.50 -21.44
N GLY A 605 -12.84 3.60 -20.48
CA GLY A 605 -12.20 3.81 -19.20
C GLY A 605 -10.68 3.80 -19.34
N GLU A 606 -10.02 4.36 -18.34
CA GLU A 606 -8.56 4.46 -18.31
C GLU A 606 -7.90 3.28 -17.58
N HIS A 607 -8.70 2.26 -17.26
CA HIS A 607 -8.32 1.19 -16.37
C HIS A 607 -8.52 -0.20 -16.96
N PHE A 608 -9.12 -0.39 -18.14
CA PHE A 608 -9.07 -1.69 -18.82
C PHE A 608 -7.77 -1.77 -19.64
N THR A 609 -6.73 -2.33 -19.03
CA THR A 609 -5.40 -2.40 -19.62
C THR A 609 -4.85 -3.81 -19.51
N GLY A 610 -3.78 -4.08 -20.25
CA GLY A 610 -3.06 -5.32 -20.15
C GLY A 610 -3.89 -6.56 -20.51
N PRO A 611 -4.36 -6.66 -21.77
CA PRO A 611 -5.24 -7.74 -22.19
C PRO A 611 -4.54 -9.09 -22.05
N SER A 612 -5.30 -10.07 -21.60
CA SER A 612 -4.96 -11.48 -21.73
C SER A 612 -6.23 -12.27 -22.03
N GLY A 613 -6.12 -13.47 -22.59
CA GLY A 613 -7.34 -14.22 -22.91
C GLY A 613 -7.12 -15.67 -23.24
N MET A 614 -8.24 -16.39 -23.23
CA MET A 614 -8.32 -17.82 -23.52
C MET A 614 -9.58 -18.12 -24.35
N VAL A 615 -9.65 -19.34 -24.86
CA VAL A 615 -10.88 -19.91 -25.38
C VAL A 615 -11.39 -20.93 -24.37
N ASP A 616 -12.60 -20.73 -23.88
CA ASP A 616 -13.27 -21.60 -22.91
C ASP A 616 -13.60 -22.99 -23.49
N GLU A 617 -13.98 -23.95 -22.63
CA GLU A 617 -14.31 -25.32 -23.01
C GLU A 617 -15.45 -25.41 -24.04
N ASP A 618 -16.36 -24.44 -24.05
CA ASP A 618 -17.48 -24.35 -24.99
C ASP A 618 -17.13 -23.60 -26.30
N GLY A 619 -15.89 -23.11 -26.40
CA GLY A 619 -15.38 -22.35 -27.54
C GLY A 619 -15.56 -20.84 -27.42
N THR A 620 -16.05 -20.33 -26.28
CA THR A 620 -16.24 -18.89 -26.06
C THR A 620 -14.89 -18.21 -25.77
N PRO A 621 -14.49 -17.18 -26.53
CA PRO A 621 -13.32 -16.37 -26.21
C PRO A 621 -13.58 -15.51 -24.96
N ILE A 622 -12.70 -15.62 -23.97
CA ILE A 622 -12.74 -14.82 -22.73
C ILE A 622 -11.53 -13.89 -22.70
N LEU A 623 -11.77 -12.62 -22.39
CA LEU A 623 -10.73 -11.61 -22.21
C LEU A 623 -10.68 -11.16 -20.74
N PHE A 624 -9.48 -11.02 -20.24
CA PHE A 624 -9.13 -10.50 -18.92
C PHE A 624 -8.33 -9.22 -19.08
N SER A 625 -8.31 -8.42 -18.02
CA SER A 625 -7.51 -7.19 -17.93
C SER A 625 -7.10 -6.94 -16.50
N ILE A 626 -6.06 -6.12 -16.33
CA ILE A 626 -5.90 -5.41 -15.07
C ILE A 626 -6.83 -4.21 -15.05
N ALA A 627 -7.35 -3.89 -13.87
CA ALA A 627 -7.93 -2.63 -13.46
C ALA A 627 -6.92 -1.80 -12.67
N GLN A 628 -5.84 -1.36 -13.35
CA GLN A 628 -4.74 -0.64 -12.72
C GLN A 628 -5.25 0.64 -12.04
N ASP A 629 -4.88 0.92 -10.80
CA ASP A 629 -5.25 2.19 -10.16
C ASP A 629 -4.25 3.31 -10.42
N LYS A 630 -4.63 4.51 -9.99
CA LYS A 630 -3.81 5.73 -10.04
C LYS A 630 -3.67 6.33 -8.65
N ARG A 631 -3.71 5.49 -7.62
CA ARG A 631 -3.35 5.89 -6.28
C ARG A 631 -1.86 6.22 -6.26
N SER A 632 -1.50 7.21 -5.47
CA SER A 632 -0.09 7.51 -5.21
C SER A 632 0.57 6.36 -4.46
N GLU A 633 1.89 6.29 -4.54
CA GLU A 633 2.69 5.28 -3.83
C GLU A 633 2.47 5.35 -2.31
N GLN A 634 2.16 6.52 -1.75
CA GLN A 634 1.82 6.67 -0.34
C GLN A 634 0.48 6.03 -0.01
N GLU A 635 -0.54 6.18 -0.86
CA GLU A 635 -1.83 5.53 -0.68
C GLU A 635 -1.74 4.01 -0.87
N HIS A 636 -0.83 3.53 -1.74
CA HIS A 636 -0.51 2.10 -1.83
C HIS A 636 0.16 1.59 -0.55
N TYR A 637 1.11 2.35 0.00
CA TYR A 637 1.74 2.03 1.29
C TYR A 637 0.69 1.91 2.37
N ASP A 638 -0.16 2.93 2.53
CA ASP A 638 -1.20 3.02 3.57
C ASP A 638 -2.29 1.95 3.43
N ALA A 639 -2.62 1.56 2.19
CA ALA A 639 -3.58 0.49 1.94
C ALA A 639 -2.96 -0.90 2.07
N GLY A 640 -1.66 -1.03 1.86
CA GLY A 640 -0.94 -2.31 1.84
C GLY A 640 -1.26 -3.22 0.65
N TRP A 641 -1.95 -2.69 -0.36
CA TRP A 641 -2.26 -3.41 -1.60
C TRP A 641 -2.41 -2.45 -2.78
N ALA A 642 -2.13 -2.96 -3.99
CA ALA A 642 -2.22 -2.19 -5.22
C ALA A 642 -2.83 -3.02 -6.35
N HIS A 643 -3.73 -2.37 -7.10
CA HIS A 643 -4.41 -2.88 -8.30
C HIS A 643 -5.32 -4.12 -8.05
N ASN A 644 -6.06 -4.49 -9.08
CA ASN A 644 -6.91 -5.69 -9.18
C ASN A 644 -7.17 -6.00 -10.66
N ALA A 645 -7.73 -7.16 -10.98
CA ALA A 645 -8.25 -7.46 -12.31
C ALA A 645 -9.56 -6.71 -12.59
N GLY A 646 -9.85 -6.45 -13.87
CA GLY A 646 -11.21 -6.18 -14.32
C GLY A 646 -12.08 -7.44 -14.29
N LEU A 647 -13.38 -7.31 -14.54
CA LEU A 647 -14.24 -8.49 -14.72
C LEU A 647 -13.85 -9.24 -16.01
N PRO A 648 -13.86 -10.59 -16.00
CA PRO A 648 -13.71 -11.35 -17.23
C PRO A 648 -14.89 -11.07 -18.17
N VAL A 649 -14.59 -10.91 -19.46
CA VAL A 649 -15.60 -10.62 -20.48
C VAL A 649 -15.61 -11.67 -21.59
N GLU A 650 -16.81 -12.13 -21.95
CA GLU A 650 -17.06 -12.94 -23.14
C GLU A 650 -17.00 -12.04 -24.38
N LEU A 651 -16.24 -12.46 -25.40
CA LEU A 651 -16.19 -11.78 -26.69
C LEU A 651 -17.11 -12.46 -27.70
N SER A 652 -17.65 -11.68 -28.64
CA SER A 652 -18.50 -12.19 -29.72
C SER A 652 -18.32 -11.41 -31.02
N LEU A 653 -18.61 -12.04 -32.15
CA LEU A 653 -18.76 -11.33 -33.43
C LEU A 653 -20.18 -10.79 -33.57
N ARG A 654 -20.31 -9.47 -33.71
CA ARG A 654 -21.61 -8.82 -33.93
C ARG A 654 -22.03 -8.88 -35.40
N ASP A 655 -23.32 -8.66 -35.66
CA ASP A 655 -23.91 -8.64 -37.02
C ASP A 655 -23.27 -7.62 -37.97
N ASN A 656 -22.62 -6.57 -37.45
CA ASN A 656 -21.87 -5.60 -38.23
C ASN A 656 -20.40 -5.99 -38.45
N ASN A 657 -20.04 -7.24 -38.15
CA ASN A 657 -18.68 -7.79 -38.17
C ASN A 657 -17.69 -7.04 -37.25
N ASP A 658 -18.19 -6.46 -36.16
CA ASP A 658 -17.36 -5.79 -35.15
C ASP A 658 -17.35 -6.57 -33.83
N LEU A 659 -16.47 -6.18 -32.92
CA LEU A 659 -16.35 -6.80 -31.60
C LEU A 659 -17.59 -6.52 -30.74
N GLY A 660 -18.14 -7.58 -30.14
CA GLY A 660 -19.09 -7.53 -29.05
C GLY A 660 -18.45 -8.04 -27.76
N LEU A 661 -18.89 -7.50 -26.62
CA LEU A 661 -18.42 -7.91 -25.30
C LEU A 661 -19.55 -7.87 -24.27
N GLN A 662 -19.49 -8.80 -23.32
CA GLN A 662 -20.34 -8.83 -22.13
C GLN A 662 -19.57 -9.44 -20.94
N PRO A 663 -19.84 -9.01 -19.70
CA PRO A 663 -19.36 -9.73 -18.52
C PRO A 663 -19.83 -11.19 -18.54
N ILE A 664 -18.98 -12.11 -18.06
CA ILE A 664 -19.31 -13.54 -18.01
C ILE A 664 -20.60 -13.78 -17.22
N LYS A 665 -21.41 -14.74 -17.67
CA LYS A 665 -22.68 -15.11 -17.02
C LYS A 665 -22.47 -15.70 -15.61
N GLU A 666 -21.30 -16.25 -15.32
CA GLU A 666 -20.97 -16.89 -14.04
C GLU A 666 -21.04 -15.91 -12.86
N LEU A 667 -20.86 -14.60 -13.10
CA LEU A 667 -21.00 -13.55 -12.08
C LEU A 667 -22.38 -13.56 -11.40
N GLU A 668 -23.41 -14.12 -12.05
CA GLU A 668 -24.75 -14.27 -11.46
C GLU A 668 -24.76 -15.09 -10.17
N VAL A 669 -23.74 -15.95 -9.93
CA VAL A 669 -23.59 -16.71 -8.67
C VAL A 669 -23.46 -15.81 -7.45
N LEU A 670 -22.94 -14.58 -7.64
CA LEU A 670 -22.75 -13.59 -6.59
C LEU A 670 -24.00 -12.79 -6.27
N ARG A 671 -25.06 -12.87 -7.10
CA ARG A 671 -26.32 -12.15 -6.83
C ARG A 671 -26.87 -12.55 -5.46
N GLY A 672 -27.05 -11.53 -4.63
CA GLY A 672 -27.66 -11.58 -3.31
C GLY A 672 -29.13 -11.17 -3.35
N GLN A 673 -29.51 -10.26 -2.45
CA GLN A 673 -30.87 -9.76 -2.40
C GLN A 673 -31.17 -8.89 -3.63
N SER A 674 -32.31 -9.14 -4.29
CA SER A 674 -32.86 -8.19 -5.27
C SER A 674 -33.44 -6.98 -4.53
N LEU A 675 -32.82 -5.81 -4.72
CA LEU A 675 -33.24 -4.55 -4.11
C LEU A 675 -34.36 -3.88 -4.91
N VAL A 676 -34.25 -3.94 -6.23
CA VAL A 676 -35.15 -3.26 -7.18
C VAL A 676 -35.46 -4.21 -8.33
N SER A 677 -36.73 -4.23 -8.75
CA SER A 677 -37.14 -4.81 -10.03
C SER A 677 -38.44 -4.15 -10.50
N PHE A 678 -38.41 -3.47 -11.66
CA PHE A 678 -39.61 -2.88 -12.26
C PHE A 678 -39.49 -2.72 -13.77
N LYS A 679 -40.64 -2.42 -14.41
CA LYS A 679 -40.74 -2.13 -15.85
C LYS A 679 -41.66 -0.95 -16.15
N ASN A 680 -41.39 -0.28 -17.27
CA ASN A 680 -42.18 0.79 -17.88
C ASN A 680 -42.55 1.92 -16.89
N LYS A 681 -41.57 2.75 -16.55
CA LYS A 681 -41.71 3.87 -15.60
C LYS A 681 -41.18 5.17 -16.19
N GLY A 682 -41.81 6.28 -15.83
CA GLY A 682 -41.18 7.59 -15.99
C GLY A 682 -40.09 7.79 -14.94
N ILE A 683 -39.13 8.66 -15.21
CA ILE A 683 -37.93 8.85 -14.36
C ILE A 683 -38.27 9.20 -12.90
N GLU A 684 -39.26 10.06 -12.65
CA GLU A 684 -39.68 10.41 -11.28
C GLU A 684 -40.22 9.20 -10.50
N GLU A 685 -41.07 8.38 -11.13
CA GLU A 685 -41.61 7.16 -10.47
C GLU A 685 -40.50 6.12 -10.28
N ALA A 686 -39.55 6.05 -11.20
CA ALA A 686 -38.39 5.17 -11.08
C ALA A 686 -37.47 5.60 -9.92
N ASN A 687 -37.17 6.89 -9.77
CA ASN A 687 -36.37 7.41 -8.66
C ASN A 687 -37.01 7.15 -7.29
N GLU A 688 -38.34 7.30 -7.16
CA GLU A 688 -39.05 6.95 -5.93
C GLU A 688 -38.95 5.45 -5.58
N ARG A 689 -38.75 4.57 -6.57
CA ARG A 689 -38.60 3.12 -6.35
C ARG A 689 -37.20 2.71 -5.91
N ILE A 690 -36.18 3.50 -6.25
CA ILE A 690 -34.78 3.17 -5.97
C ILE A 690 -34.19 3.97 -4.79
N LYS A 691 -34.94 4.92 -4.22
CA LYS A 691 -34.46 5.77 -3.12
C LYS A 691 -33.93 5.04 -1.88
N ASP A 692 -34.36 3.80 -1.66
CA ASP A 692 -33.96 2.96 -0.52
C ASP A 692 -32.99 1.84 -0.99
N ALA A 693 -32.57 1.84 -2.26
CA ALA A 693 -31.59 0.93 -2.80
C ALA A 693 -30.21 1.56 -2.61
N GLU A 694 -29.44 1.00 -1.69
CA GLU A 694 -28.12 1.49 -1.28
C GLU A 694 -27.14 0.30 -1.25
N GLY A 695 -25.88 0.54 -1.61
CA GLY A 695 -24.81 -0.46 -1.50
C GLY A 695 -23.48 -0.03 -2.10
N ASP A 696 -22.38 -0.56 -1.57
CA ASP A 696 -21.03 -0.44 -2.11
C ASP A 696 -20.68 -1.58 -3.06
N MET A 697 -21.51 -2.64 -3.08
CA MET A 697 -21.39 -3.81 -3.96
C MET A 697 -22.73 -4.12 -4.65
N LEU A 698 -22.90 -3.69 -5.90
CA LEU A 698 -24.16 -3.80 -6.63
C LEU A 698 -23.96 -4.30 -8.06
N GLU A 699 -24.95 -5.04 -8.57
CA GLU A 699 -25.16 -5.24 -10.00
C GLU A 699 -26.45 -4.52 -10.41
N ILE A 700 -26.40 -3.76 -11.51
CA ILE A 700 -27.51 -2.97 -12.04
C ILE A 700 -27.68 -3.27 -13.53
N VAL A 701 -28.87 -3.73 -13.91
CA VAL A 701 -29.25 -3.92 -15.32
C VAL A 701 -30.34 -2.91 -15.66
N LEU A 702 -30.09 -2.05 -16.64
CA LEU A 702 -30.90 -0.87 -16.94
C LEU A 702 -31.17 -0.77 -18.46
N ASP A 703 -32.44 -0.59 -18.83
CA ASP A 703 -32.87 -0.36 -20.21
C ASP A 703 -33.69 0.94 -20.26
N ILE A 704 -33.18 1.93 -20.99
CA ILE A 704 -33.77 3.27 -21.12
C ILE A 704 -34.09 3.56 -22.58
N ASP A 705 -35.33 3.99 -22.84
CA ASP A 705 -35.67 4.70 -24.06
C ASP A 705 -35.49 6.20 -23.81
N PRO A 706 -34.49 6.86 -24.44
CA PRO A 706 -34.22 8.27 -24.19
C PRO A 706 -35.38 9.19 -24.60
N LYS A 707 -36.29 8.74 -25.47
CA LYS A 707 -37.38 9.56 -26.03
C LYS A 707 -36.86 10.92 -26.52
N GLN A 708 -37.35 12.01 -25.93
CA GLN A 708 -36.96 13.40 -26.21
C GLN A 708 -35.81 13.92 -25.34
N ALA A 709 -35.31 13.14 -24.37
CA ALA A 709 -34.16 13.55 -23.57
C ALA A 709 -32.90 13.66 -24.43
N ASP A 710 -32.10 14.69 -24.16
CA ASP A 710 -30.80 14.93 -24.80
C ASP A 710 -29.75 14.01 -24.18
N LYS A 711 -29.83 13.79 -22.86
CA LYS A 711 -28.98 12.86 -22.13
C LYS A 711 -29.79 12.04 -21.12
N VAL A 712 -29.35 10.82 -20.90
CA VAL A 712 -29.92 9.89 -19.91
C VAL A 712 -28.80 9.17 -19.18
N GLY A 713 -29.00 8.86 -17.90
CA GLY A 713 -27.94 8.27 -17.09
C GLY A 713 -28.40 7.77 -15.73
N ILE A 714 -27.41 7.31 -14.97
CA ILE A 714 -27.53 6.89 -13.58
C ILE A 714 -26.33 7.40 -12.80
N LYS A 715 -26.58 7.93 -11.61
CA LYS A 715 -25.56 8.22 -10.61
C LYS A 715 -25.46 7.05 -9.65
N VAL A 716 -24.25 6.68 -9.30
CA VAL A 716 -23.93 5.67 -8.29
C VAL A 716 -22.95 6.22 -7.28
N ARG A 717 -22.81 5.55 -6.13
CA ARG A 717 -21.99 6.02 -5.01
C ARG A 717 -22.35 7.46 -4.62
N GLN A 718 -23.66 7.73 -4.58
CA GLN A 718 -24.17 9.04 -4.23
C GLN A 718 -24.31 9.16 -2.71
N SER A 719 -23.70 10.19 -2.11
CA SER A 719 -23.91 10.51 -0.69
C SER A 719 -25.31 11.10 -0.46
N ALA A 720 -25.82 11.05 0.77
CA ALA A 720 -27.19 11.49 1.06
C ALA A 720 -27.47 12.98 0.74
N ASN A 721 -26.44 13.83 0.79
CA ASN A 721 -26.48 15.24 0.38
C ASN A 721 -26.02 15.48 -1.07
N GLY A 722 -25.64 14.40 -1.77
CA GLY A 722 -25.15 14.40 -3.13
C GLY A 722 -23.79 15.04 -3.31
N GLU A 723 -22.97 15.24 -2.26
CA GLU A 723 -21.61 15.80 -2.35
C GLU A 723 -20.68 14.92 -3.19
N GLU A 724 -20.66 13.62 -2.89
CA GLU A 724 -19.99 12.60 -3.70
C GLU A 724 -21.01 11.87 -4.59
N GLU A 725 -20.68 11.65 -5.86
CA GLU A 725 -21.42 10.83 -6.84
C GLU A 725 -20.54 10.50 -8.06
N THR A 726 -20.82 9.39 -8.72
CA THR A 726 -20.24 9.05 -10.04
C THR A 726 -21.38 8.91 -11.05
N LEU A 727 -21.35 9.70 -12.14
CA LEU A 727 -22.44 9.74 -13.13
C LEU A 727 -22.05 8.96 -14.40
N ILE A 728 -22.85 7.97 -14.77
CA ILE A 728 -22.73 7.21 -16.02
C ILE A 728 -23.88 7.63 -16.93
N TYR A 729 -23.59 8.04 -18.17
CA TYR A 729 -24.63 8.58 -19.05
C TYR A 729 -24.36 8.36 -20.54
N TYR A 730 -25.45 8.41 -21.31
CA TYR A 730 -25.45 8.50 -22.76
C TYR A 730 -25.88 9.89 -23.21
N ASP A 731 -25.07 10.55 -24.03
CA ASP A 731 -25.39 11.81 -24.70
C ASP A 731 -25.87 11.53 -26.13
N LYS A 732 -27.18 11.64 -26.33
CA LYS A 732 -27.83 11.39 -27.62
C LYS A 732 -27.48 12.46 -28.66
N THR A 733 -27.15 13.67 -28.22
CA THR A 733 -26.83 14.78 -29.13
C THR A 733 -25.44 14.61 -29.76
N LYS A 734 -24.54 13.93 -29.06
CA LYS A 734 -23.17 13.63 -29.48
C LYS A 734 -22.95 12.18 -29.90
N GLU A 735 -23.90 11.29 -29.61
CA GLU A 735 -23.76 9.83 -29.76
C GLU A 735 -22.56 9.29 -28.97
N THR A 736 -22.46 9.68 -27.70
CA THR A 736 -21.34 9.29 -26.82
C THR A 736 -21.80 8.63 -25.52
N PHE A 737 -21.06 7.61 -25.09
CA PHE A 737 -21.17 6.98 -23.78
C PHE A 737 -20.04 7.48 -22.88
N ALA A 738 -20.38 7.94 -21.66
CA ALA A 738 -19.43 8.59 -20.78
C ALA A 738 -19.68 8.30 -19.29
N MET A 739 -18.62 8.48 -18.49
CA MET A 739 -18.61 8.43 -17.05
C MET A 739 -17.93 9.70 -16.50
N ASP A 740 -18.62 10.45 -15.65
CA ASP A 740 -18.11 11.62 -14.96
C ASP A 740 -17.78 11.27 -13.50
N ARG A 741 -16.48 11.36 -13.18
CA ARG A 741 -15.91 11.07 -11.85
C ARG A 741 -15.52 12.33 -11.08
N ASN A 742 -15.84 13.53 -11.57
CA ASN A 742 -15.42 14.80 -10.94
C ASN A 742 -15.94 14.97 -9.51
N ARG A 743 -16.95 14.19 -9.11
CA ARG A 743 -17.53 14.18 -7.77
C ARG A 743 -17.40 12.81 -7.11
N SER A 744 -16.58 11.91 -7.65
CA SER A 744 -16.45 10.54 -7.11
C SER A 744 -15.70 10.47 -5.79
N SER A 745 -14.98 11.53 -5.41
CA SER A 745 -14.21 11.63 -4.18
C SER A 745 -14.05 13.09 -3.75
N MET A 746 -14.10 13.33 -2.43
CA MET A 746 -13.70 14.59 -1.82
C MET A 746 -12.18 14.68 -1.60
N ASP A 747 -11.44 13.57 -1.70
CA ASP A 747 -9.98 13.61 -1.61
C ASP A 747 -9.41 14.33 -2.85
N PRO A 748 -8.65 15.43 -2.70
CA PRO A 748 -8.09 16.18 -3.83
C PRO A 748 -7.06 15.37 -4.62
N ASP A 749 -6.42 14.36 -4.01
CA ASP A 749 -5.36 13.56 -4.65
C ASP A 749 -5.91 12.44 -5.54
N VAL A 750 -7.21 12.12 -5.43
CA VAL A 750 -7.85 11.12 -6.29
C VAL A 750 -7.98 11.66 -7.71
N ASN A 751 -7.43 10.93 -8.69
CA ASN A 751 -7.55 11.27 -10.09
C ASN A 751 -9.02 11.30 -10.56
N LYS A 752 -9.47 12.48 -10.98
CA LYS A 752 -10.85 12.78 -11.41
C LYS A 752 -10.91 13.05 -12.92
N GLY A 753 -12.13 13.17 -13.45
CA GLY A 753 -12.34 13.54 -14.85
C GLY A 753 -13.49 12.79 -15.51
N VAL A 754 -13.74 13.14 -16.78
CA VAL A 754 -14.76 12.49 -17.61
C VAL A 754 -14.08 11.55 -18.60
N GLN A 755 -14.49 10.28 -18.57
CA GLN A 755 -14.08 9.23 -19.49
C GLN A 755 -15.22 8.96 -20.48
N GLY A 756 -14.93 8.61 -21.73
CA GLY A 756 -15.99 8.29 -22.70
C GLY A 756 -15.58 8.35 -24.16
N GLY A 757 -16.47 7.86 -25.01
CA GLY A 757 -16.25 7.76 -26.45
C GLY A 757 -17.55 7.53 -27.24
N GLU A 758 -17.40 7.27 -28.53
CA GLU A 758 -18.54 7.10 -29.45
C GLU A 758 -19.36 5.84 -29.12
N LEU A 759 -20.69 5.98 -29.06
CA LEU A 759 -21.63 4.87 -29.00
C LEU A 759 -22.81 5.17 -29.92
N LYS A 760 -22.87 4.47 -31.06
CA LYS A 760 -23.98 4.61 -32.01
C LYS A 760 -25.08 3.61 -31.69
N LEU A 761 -26.21 4.11 -31.17
CA LEU A 761 -27.38 3.26 -30.89
C LEU A 761 -28.14 2.83 -32.14
N ASN A 762 -28.01 3.52 -33.27
CA ASN A 762 -28.70 3.18 -34.53
C ASN A 762 -30.23 2.97 -34.40
N GLY A 763 -30.87 3.68 -33.46
CA GLY A 763 -32.31 3.56 -33.18
C GLY A 763 -32.67 2.51 -32.14
N GLU A 764 -31.70 1.80 -31.59
CA GLU A 764 -31.86 0.95 -30.41
C GLU A 764 -32.05 1.79 -29.13
N ARG A 765 -32.52 1.12 -28.08
CA ARG A 765 -32.58 1.69 -26.73
C ARG A 765 -31.19 1.67 -26.11
N TRP A 766 -30.96 2.55 -25.14
CA TRP A 766 -29.71 2.50 -24.38
C TRP A 766 -29.83 1.42 -23.30
N GLN A 767 -28.99 0.40 -23.41
CA GLN A 767 -28.92 -0.71 -22.45
C GLN A 767 -27.61 -0.63 -21.71
N LEU A 768 -27.67 -0.69 -20.38
CA LEU A 768 -26.53 -0.59 -19.50
C LEU A 768 -26.53 -1.76 -18.51
N HIS A 769 -25.41 -2.48 -18.45
CA HIS A 769 -25.12 -3.47 -17.40
C HIS A 769 -23.95 -2.92 -16.58
N LEU A 770 -24.18 -2.63 -15.31
CA LEU A 770 -23.26 -1.93 -14.44
C LEU A 770 -22.92 -2.81 -13.24
N TYR A 771 -21.63 -2.94 -12.96
CA TYR A 771 -21.11 -3.60 -11.76
C TYR A 771 -20.40 -2.55 -10.91
N LEU A 772 -20.73 -2.53 -9.63
CA LEU A 772 -20.17 -1.62 -8.63
C LEU A 772 -19.54 -2.44 -7.51
N ASP A 773 -18.24 -2.27 -7.30
CA ASP A 773 -17.51 -2.78 -6.14
C ASP A 773 -16.92 -1.58 -5.37
N ARG A 774 -16.26 -1.84 -4.24
CA ARG A 774 -15.80 -0.79 -3.32
C ARG A 774 -14.99 0.34 -3.96
N SER A 775 -14.09 0.02 -4.87
CA SER A 775 -13.39 1.02 -5.69
C SER A 775 -13.53 0.82 -7.20
N MET A 776 -14.49 0.00 -7.65
CA MET A 776 -14.66 -0.34 -9.07
C MET A 776 -16.03 0.08 -9.57
N VAL A 777 -16.06 0.65 -10.76
CA VAL A 777 -17.28 0.86 -11.55
C VAL A 777 -17.02 0.35 -12.97
N GLU A 778 -17.70 -0.71 -13.37
CA GLU A 778 -17.61 -1.27 -14.72
C GLU A 778 -18.97 -1.20 -15.41
N ALA A 779 -19.02 -0.48 -16.54
CA ALA A 779 -20.26 -0.11 -17.20
C ALA A 779 -20.26 -0.59 -18.66
N TYR A 780 -21.15 -1.53 -19.00
CA TYR A 780 -21.23 -2.18 -20.32
C TYR A 780 -22.48 -1.71 -21.07
N ALA A 781 -22.28 -1.04 -22.20
CA ALA A 781 -23.35 -0.42 -22.98
C ALA A 781 -23.64 -1.19 -24.28
N ASN A 782 -24.89 -1.65 -24.45
CA ASN A 782 -25.41 -2.32 -25.66
C ASN A 782 -24.58 -3.53 -26.16
N GLY A 783 -23.73 -4.11 -25.30
CA GLY A 783 -22.74 -5.14 -25.67
C GLY A 783 -21.72 -4.67 -26.70
N GLN A 784 -21.48 -3.36 -26.80
CA GLN A 784 -20.59 -2.73 -27.78
C GLN A 784 -19.38 -2.07 -27.14
N LYS A 785 -19.61 -1.35 -26.04
CA LYS A 785 -18.61 -0.50 -25.40
C LYS A 785 -18.65 -0.69 -23.89
N SER A 786 -17.51 -0.57 -23.25
CA SER A 786 -17.39 -0.57 -21.80
C SER A 786 -16.71 0.70 -21.30
N ILE A 787 -16.87 0.99 -20.00
CA ILE A 787 -16.01 1.91 -19.25
C ILE A 787 -15.66 1.18 -17.96
N THR A 788 -14.38 0.82 -17.82
CA THR A 788 -13.81 0.26 -16.59
C THR A 788 -13.12 1.37 -15.82
N SER A 789 -13.56 1.63 -14.59
CA SER A 789 -13.06 2.77 -13.83
C SER A 789 -12.86 2.53 -12.34
N ARG A 790 -11.88 3.25 -11.79
CA ARG A 790 -11.62 3.34 -10.36
C ARG A 790 -12.31 4.57 -9.76
N VAL A 791 -12.94 4.38 -8.61
CA VAL A 791 -13.55 5.45 -7.79
C VAL A 791 -13.14 5.26 -6.33
N TYR A 792 -12.85 6.35 -5.62
CA TYR A 792 -12.41 6.29 -4.22
C TYR A 792 -13.23 7.24 -3.34
N PRO A 793 -14.54 6.97 -3.13
CA PRO A 793 -15.35 7.81 -2.26
C PRO A 793 -14.77 7.86 -0.85
N THR A 794 -14.74 9.05 -0.27
CA THR A 794 -14.27 9.27 1.11
C THR A 794 -15.42 9.13 2.10
N ARG A 795 -16.65 9.40 1.67
CA ARG A 795 -17.82 9.35 2.55
C ARG A 795 -18.38 7.93 2.63
N TYR A 796 -18.54 7.44 3.84
CA TYR A 796 -19.13 6.12 4.09
C TYR A 796 -20.62 6.03 3.70
N ASP A 797 -21.32 7.17 3.64
CA ASP A 797 -22.72 7.24 3.23
C ASP A 797 -22.92 7.37 1.71
N ALA A 798 -21.84 7.34 0.92
CA ALA A 798 -21.86 7.35 -0.55
C ALA A 798 -22.30 6.00 -1.13
N LEU A 799 -23.54 5.59 -0.85
CA LEU A 799 -24.10 4.27 -1.18
C LEU A 799 -25.32 4.35 -2.11
N GLY A 800 -25.88 5.55 -2.33
CA GLY A 800 -27.12 5.74 -3.07
C GLY A 800 -26.98 5.64 -4.59
N ILE A 801 -28.13 5.47 -5.25
CA ILE A 801 -28.27 5.50 -6.71
C ILE A 801 -29.41 6.45 -7.13
N GLU A 802 -29.24 7.16 -8.25
CA GLU A 802 -30.24 8.10 -8.78
C GLU A 802 -30.25 8.06 -10.32
N LEU A 803 -31.42 7.89 -10.94
CA LEU A 803 -31.58 8.05 -12.40
C LEU A 803 -31.59 9.52 -12.77
N TRP A 804 -30.94 9.87 -13.87
CA TRP A 804 -30.70 11.24 -14.28
C TRP A 804 -31.03 11.47 -15.76
N SER A 805 -31.52 12.67 -16.11
CA SER A 805 -31.69 13.09 -17.50
C SER A 805 -31.55 14.60 -17.69
N GLU A 806 -31.20 15.00 -18.92
CA GLU A 806 -31.20 16.39 -19.38
C GLU A 806 -32.01 16.52 -20.68
N GLY A 807 -32.62 17.69 -20.90
CA GLY A 807 -33.33 17.99 -22.15
C GLY A 807 -34.69 17.31 -22.33
N GLY A 808 -35.13 16.47 -21.38
CA GLY A 808 -36.45 15.85 -21.40
C GLY A 808 -36.58 14.63 -20.49
N ASP A 809 -37.78 14.05 -20.50
CA ASP A 809 -38.12 12.88 -19.68
C ASP A 809 -37.97 11.57 -20.47
N PRO A 810 -37.06 10.66 -20.05
CA PRO A 810 -36.95 9.34 -20.65
C PRO A 810 -38.00 8.37 -20.10
N GLU A 811 -38.12 7.22 -20.77
CA GLU A 811 -38.86 6.06 -20.26
C GLU A 811 -37.88 4.98 -19.80
N ILE A 812 -37.97 4.59 -18.52
CA ILE A 812 -37.22 3.47 -17.97
C ILE A 812 -37.99 2.20 -18.31
N VAL A 813 -37.51 1.45 -19.31
CA VAL A 813 -38.17 0.25 -19.82
C VAL A 813 -38.07 -0.88 -18.80
N SER A 814 -36.89 -1.07 -18.22
CA SER A 814 -36.67 -1.98 -17.10
C SER A 814 -35.46 -1.57 -16.27
N MET A 815 -35.51 -1.90 -14.98
CA MET A 815 -34.37 -1.79 -14.08
C MET A 815 -34.45 -2.94 -13.07
N ASP A 816 -33.33 -3.63 -12.91
CA ASP A 816 -33.12 -4.64 -11.88
C ASP A 816 -31.81 -4.33 -11.13
N VAL A 817 -31.84 -4.44 -9.80
CA VAL A 817 -30.68 -4.17 -8.93
C VAL A 817 -30.54 -5.31 -7.92
N TRP A 818 -29.33 -5.83 -7.78
CA TRP A 818 -28.96 -6.83 -6.79
C TRP A 818 -27.81 -6.35 -5.92
N GLU A 819 -27.87 -6.68 -4.63
CA GLU A 819 -26.67 -6.72 -3.79
C GLU A 819 -25.75 -7.83 -4.30
N MET A 820 -24.44 -7.59 -4.33
CA MET A 820 -23.45 -8.59 -4.71
C MET A 820 -22.73 -9.14 -3.47
N LYS A 821 -22.49 -10.45 -3.46
CA LYS A 821 -21.64 -11.11 -2.46
C LYS A 821 -20.17 -11.01 -2.87
N GLY A 822 -19.27 -11.12 -1.90
CA GLY A 822 -17.84 -11.25 -2.17
C GLY A 822 -17.51 -12.58 -2.87
N ALA A 823 -16.54 -12.54 -3.79
CA ALA A 823 -16.03 -13.73 -4.47
C ALA A 823 -15.14 -14.60 -3.57
N PHE A 824 -14.55 -14.00 -2.53
CA PHE A 824 -13.60 -14.63 -1.61
C PHE A 824 -14.21 -15.01 -0.26
N GLY A 825 -15.54 -15.07 -0.16
CA GLY A 825 -16.28 -15.31 1.07
C GLY A 825 -17.20 -14.15 1.44
N GLU A 826 -17.70 -14.16 2.68
CA GLU A 826 -18.54 -13.07 3.20
C GLU A 826 -17.68 -11.80 3.39
N ALA A 827 -17.98 -10.76 2.61
CA ALA A 827 -17.28 -9.48 2.70
C ALA A 827 -17.55 -8.82 4.06
N ALA A 828 -16.48 -8.52 4.81
CA ALA A 828 -16.60 -7.76 6.06
C ALA A 828 -17.13 -6.35 5.76
N PRO A 829 -18.11 -5.83 6.50
CA PRO A 829 -18.62 -4.47 6.30
C PRO A 829 -17.50 -3.42 6.34
N VAL A 830 -17.64 -2.36 5.53
CA VAL A 830 -16.72 -1.23 5.56
C VAL A 830 -16.62 -0.67 6.98
N TYR A 831 -15.40 -0.40 7.42
CA TYR A 831 -15.14 0.25 8.69
C TYR A 831 -15.50 1.73 8.59
N GLU A 832 -16.55 2.14 9.29
CA GLU A 832 -16.92 3.55 9.46
C GLU A 832 -16.10 4.15 10.60
N LYS A 833 -15.16 5.04 10.27
CA LYS A 833 -14.46 5.83 11.28
C LYS A 833 -15.45 6.84 11.88
N GLU A 834 -15.54 6.92 13.20
CA GLU A 834 -16.33 7.97 13.86
C GLU A 834 -15.76 9.34 13.45
N THR A 835 -16.49 10.07 12.60
CA THR A 835 -16.15 11.45 12.23
C THR A 835 -16.82 12.39 13.22
N GLU A 836 -16.03 13.05 14.06
CA GLU A 836 -16.54 14.23 14.77
C GLU A 836 -16.86 15.31 13.74
N ALA A 837 -17.98 16.02 13.94
CA ALA A 837 -18.35 17.11 13.05
C ALA A 837 -17.23 18.17 13.08
N VAL A 838 -16.51 18.31 11.97
CA VAL A 838 -15.44 19.30 11.83
C VAL A 838 -16.08 20.69 11.91
N PRO A 839 -15.67 21.56 12.86
CA PRO A 839 -16.14 22.93 12.90
C PRO A 839 -15.84 23.64 11.58
N SER A 840 -16.78 24.47 11.12
CA SER A 840 -16.56 25.33 9.95
C SER A 840 -15.28 26.17 10.14
N HIS A 841 -14.43 26.16 9.13
CA HIS A 841 -13.15 26.85 9.11
C HIS A 841 -13.00 27.61 7.78
N GLY A 842 -12.06 28.55 7.75
CA GLY A 842 -11.57 29.19 6.53
C GLY A 842 -10.26 28.55 6.09
N GLU A 843 -9.65 29.12 5.05
CA GLU A 843 -8.38 28.68 4.48
C GLU A 843 -7.33 29.80 4.56
N LEU A 844 -6.08 29.47 4.29
CA LEU A 844 -5.04 30.48 4.11
C LEU A 844 -5.27 31.26 2.81
N GLU A 845 -4.93 32.56 2.81
CA GLU A 845 -4.97 33.35 1.58
C GLU A 845 -3.92 32.81 0.60
N ASN A 846 -4.35 32.50 -0.63
CA ASN A 846 -3.49 32.01 -1.70
C ASN A 846 -2.66 30.79 -1.26
N HIS A 847 -3.31 29.87 -0.56
CA HIS A 847 -2.71 28.63 -0.08
C HIS A 847 -2.16 27.71 -1.17
N ASP A 848 -2.70 27.86 -2.37
CA ASP A 848 -2.56 27.03 -3.57
C ASP A 848 -1.90 27.82 -4.72
N PHE A 849 -1.37 29.02 -4.44
CA PHE A 849 -0.64 29.86 -5.39
C PHE A 849 -1.42 30.28 -6.66
N GLN A 850 -2.75 30.14 -6.68
CA GLN A 850 -3.58 30.43 -7.86
C GLN A 850 -3.71 31.91 -8.20
N THR A 851 -3.24 32.82 -7.34
CA THR A 851 -3.08 34.23 -7.74
C THR A 851 -1.99 34.42 -8.80
N GLY A 852 -1.15 33.41 -9.05
CA GLY A 852 -0.01 33.48 -9.96
C GLY A 852 1.18 34.26 -9.39
N ASP A 853 1.17 34.52 -8.08
CA ASP A 853 2.19 35.25 -7.33
C ASP A 853 2.24 34.78 -5.86
N LEU A 854 3.11 35.37 -5.04
CA LEU A 854 3.26 35.03 -3.62
C LEU A 854 2.36 35.86 -2.69
N THR A 855 1.20 36.33 -3.15
CA THR A 855 0.22 37.01 -2.28
C THR A 855 -0.09 36.14 -1.05
N GLY A 856 -0.19 36.72 0.15
CA GLY A 856 -0.39 35.97 1.40
C GLY A 856 0.89 35.36 1.99
N TRP A 857 2.00 35.33 1.24
CA TRP A 857 3.30 34.81 1.66
C TRP A 857 4.38 35.92 1.72
N ASN A 858 5.30 35.79 2.66
CA ASN A 858 6.36 36.77 2.94
C ASN A 858 7.74 36.15 2.73
N ILE A 859 8.53 36.72 1.82
CA ILE A 859 9.95 36.36 1.68
C ILE A 859 10.70 36.97 2.86
N VAL A 860 11.17 36.13 3.77
CA VAL A 860 11.87 36.54 5.00
C VAL A 860 13.37 36.69 4.76
N GLU A 861 13.94 35.82 3.93
CA GLU A 861 15.38 35.76 3.66
C GLU A 861 15.63 35.26 2.24
N GLY A 862 16.74 35.71 1.64
CA GLY A 862 17.31 35.12 0.44
C GLY A 862 16.62 35.48 -0.88
N ASP A 863 16.93 34.71 -1.93
CA ASP A 863 16.49 34.90 -3.31
C ASP A 863 15.92 33.63 -3.97
N ALA A 864 15.80 32.52 -3.23
CA ALA A 864 15.17 31.28 -3.70
C ALA A 864 13.68 31.43 -4.07
N PHE A 865 12.99 32.43 -3.53
CA PHE A 865 11.55 32.62 -3.74
C PHE A 865 11.24 34.01 -4.31
N SER A 866 10.35 34.06 -5.29
CA SER A 866 9.75 35.28 -5.86
C SER A 866 8.53 34.92 -6.69
N ASP A 867 7.71 35.90 -7.08
CA ASP A 867 6.52 35.68 -7.94
C ASP A 867 6.87 34.94 -9.25
N ALA A 868 8.11 35.06 -9.75
CA ALA A 868 8.55 34.36 -10.95
C ALA A 868 8.66 32.83 -10.79
N HIS A 869 8.68 32.32 -9.56
CA HIS A 869 8.71 30.89 -9.24
C HIS A 869 7.30 30.27 -9.21
N VAL A 870 6.25 31.08 -9.13
CA VAL A 870 4.88 30.60 -9.30
C VAL A 870 4.64 30.39 -10.80
N THR A 871 4.48 29.13 -11.19
CA THR A 871 4.43 28.71 -12.60
C THR A 871 3.21 27.86 -12.89
N LYS A 872 2.88 27.72 -14.18
CA LYS A 872 1.77 26.90 -14.68
C LYS A 872 2.22 25.74 -15.56
N LYS A 873 3.50 25.39 -15.47
CA LYS A 873 4.06 24.31 -16.27
C LYS A 873 3.49 23.00 -15.74
N ALA A 874 2.98 22.14 -16.61
CA ALA A 874 2.55 20.80 -16.20
C ALA A 874 3.74 19.85 -15.97
N ASP A 875 4.89 20.16 -16.54
CA ASP A 875 6.12 19.35 -16.49
C ASP A 875 7.36 20.25 -16.36
N TRP A 876 8.45 19.68 -15.84
CA TRP A 876 9.74 20.39 -15.75
C TRP A 876 10.58 20.30 -17.03
N GLY A 877 10.08 19.69 -18.10
CA GLY A 877 10.66 19.70 -19.45
C GLY A 877 11.63 18.57 -19.80
N TRP A 878 12.16 17.83 -18.82
CA TRP A 878 13.15 16.76 -19.07
C TRP A 878 12.96 15.48 -18.26
N GLY A 879 11.87 15.32 -17.50
CA GLY A 879 11.71 14.11 -16.67
C GLY A 879 10.29 13.74 -16.22
N GLY A 880 9.25 14.48 -16.59
CA GLY A 880 7.87 14.11 -16.25
C GLY A 880 7.01 15.26 -15.73
N PRO A 881 5.74 14.97 -15.39
CA PRO A 881 4.79 15.95 -14.87
C PRO A 881 5.03 16.24 -13.39
N PHE A 882 4.77 17.48 -12.98
CA PHE A 882 4.84 17.90 -11.56
C PHE A 882 3.79 17.22 -10.69
N ASP A 883 2.65 16.81 -11.25
CA ASP A 883 1.48 16.34 -10.50
C ASP A 883 1.01 17.37 -9.45
N GLN A 884 1.04 18.66 -9.82
CA GLN A 884 0.47 19.74 -9.03
C GLN A 884 -1.05 19.58 -8.86
N ALA A 885 -1.65 20.26 -7.89
CA ALA A 885 -3.06 20.07 -7.56
C ALA A 885 -3.99 20.23 -8.78
N GLU A 886 -4.94 19.30 -8.92
CA GLU A 886 -6.02 19.32 -9.91
C GLU A 886 -7.31 19.78 -9.24
N ASP A 887 -7.44 21.08 -8.91
CA ASP A 887 -8.70 21.57 -8.38
C ASP A 887 -9.74 21.80 -9.48
N ARG A 888 -10.99 21.44 -9.17
CA ARG A 888 -12.22 21.71 -9.91
C ARG A 888 -12.43 23.20 -10.18
N ILE A 889 -11.75 24.09 -9.45
CA ILE A 889 -11.92 25.54 -9.48
C ILE A 889 -10.89 26.25 -10.37
N ASP A 890 -9.72 25.66 -10.68
CA ASP A 890 -8.68 26.33 -11.47
C ASP A 890 -8.15 25.51 -12.68
N PRO A 891 -8.49 25.90 -13.92
CA PRO A 891 -7.98 25.25 -15.13
C PRO A 891 -6.51 25.58 -15.47
N GLU A 892 -5.87 26.57 -14.85
CA GLU A 892 -4.50 27.01 -15.17
C GLU A 892 -3.41 26.37 -14.29
N ARG A 893 -3.76 25.72 -13.17
CA ARG A 893 -2.87 24.87 -12.34
C ARG A 893 -1.53 25.54 -11.94
N HIS A 894 -1.59 26.71 -11.30
CA HIS A 894 -0.38 27.36 -10.77
C HIS A 894 0.19 26.59 -9.57
N HIS A 895 1.51 26.66 -9.37
CA HIS A 895 2.22 26.06 -8.23
C HIS A 895 3.59 26.73 -8.01
N LEU A 896 4.19 26.61 -6.82
CA LEU A 896 5.51 27.18 -6.52
C LEU A 896 6.64 26.20 -6.87
N TRP A 897 7.28 26.42 -8.02
CA TRP A 897 8.48 25.68 -8.43
C TRP A 897 9.74 26.36 -7.91
N GLY A 898 10.38 25.77 -6.89
CA GLY A 898 11.57 26.32 -6.24
C GLY A 898 12.81 26.39 -7.14
N PHE A 899 12.79 25.71 -8.29
CA PHE A 899 13.87 25.77 -9.27
C PHE A 899 13.58 26.75 -10.40
N LEU A 900 14.40 27.80 -10.51
CA LEU A 900 14.40 28.69 -11.67
C LEU A 900 15.82 29.06 -12.07
N ASP A 901 16.27 28.52 -13.21
CA ASP A 901 17.65 28.71 -13.73
C ASP A 901 18.02 30.20 -13.89
N SER A 902 17.07 31.04 -14.30
CA SER A 902 17.30 32.49 -14.43
C SER A 902 17.44 33.24 -13.09
N SER A 903 17.13 32.59 -11.97
CA SER A 903 17.14 33.15 -10.62
C SER A 903 18.11 32.44 -9.67
N GLY A 904 19.11 31.73 -10.23
CA GLY A 904 20.16 31.07 -9.45
C GLY A 904 19.99 29.55 -9.31
N GLY A 905 18.85 29.00 -9.71
CA GLY A 905 18.53 27.57 -9.65
C GLY A 905 18.85 26.98 -8.27
N ASP A 906 19.44 25.78 -8.29
CA ASP A 906 19.94 25.00 -7.15
C ASP A 906 20.98 25.69 -6.23
N ALA A 907 21.41 26.92 -6.54
CA ALA A 907 22.34 27.67 -5.71
C ALA A 907 21.66 28.82 -4.93
N ALA A 908 20.41 29.13 -5.27
CA ALA A 908 19.62 30.11 -4.54
C ALA A 908 19.27 29.55 -3.15
N THR A 909 19.11 30.44 -2.16
CA THR A 909 18.65 30.05 -0.82
C THR A 909 17.66 31.09 -0.32
N GLY A 910 16.73 30.73 0.54
CA GLY A 910 15.75 31.65 1.11
C GLY A 910 14.78 31.03 2.11
N ILE A 911 13.95 31.89 2.70
CA ILE A 911 12.87 31.50 3.60
C ILE A 911 11.61 32.25 3.18
N LEU A 912 10.51 31.51 3.02
CA LEU A 912 9.17 32.02 2.75
C LEU A 912 8.26 31.68 3.94
N GLU A 913 7.43 32.61 4.40
CA GLU A 913 6.48 32.38 5.49
C GLU A 913 5.07 32.78 5.09
N SER A 914 4.07 31.97 5.44
CA SER A 914 2.67 32.34 5.29
C SER A 914 2.31 33.52 6.20
N GLN A 915 1.11 34.07 6.03
CA GLN A 915 0.49 34.88 7.09
C GLN A 915 0.32 34.07 8.39
N ILE A 916 0.26 34.78 9.53
CA ILE A 916 -0.05 34.17 10.83
C ILE A 916 -1.54 33.87 10.90
N PHE A 917 -1.89 32.65 11.27
CA PHE A 917 -3.27 32.18 11.41
C PHE A 917 -3.51 31.57 12.80
N GLU A 918 -4.78 31.47 13.20
CA GLU A 918 -5.20 30.68 14.37
C GLU A 918 -5.76 29.35 13.87
N LEU A 919 -5.14 28.22 14.24
CA LEU A 919 -5.53 26.90 13.74
C LEU A 919 -6.98 26.58 14.19
N GLY A 920 -7.83 26.19 13.25
CA GLY A 920 -9.25 25.89 13.44
C GLY A 920 -9.61 24.49 12.94
N GLY A 921 -10.90 24.26 12.67
CA GLY A 921 -11.40 23.00 12.13
C GLY A 921 -11.08 21.79 13.02
N ASP A 922 -10.58 20.72 12.40
CA ASP A 922 -10.07 19.52 13.08
C ASP A 922 -8.54 19.55 13.26
N GLY A 923 -7.89 20.66 12.88
CA GLY A 923 -6.45 20.84 12.98
C GLY A 923 -5.64 19.95 12.04
N LYS A 924 -6.25 19.28 11.06
CA LYS A 924 -5.50 18.55 10.04
C LYS A 924 -5.04 19.49 8.94
N ILE A 925 -3.77 19.38 8.57
CA ILE A 925 -3.13 20.21 7.55
C ILE A 925 -2.62 19.27 6.47
N ASP A 926 -2.74 19.66 5.20
CA ASP A 926 -2.08 18.96 4.11
C ASP A 926 -1.48 19.94 3.10
N PHE A 927 -0.48 19.49 2.35
CA PHE A 927 0.16 20.27 1.29
C PHE A 927 0.95 19.38 0.34
N LEU A 928 1.17 19.85 -0.88
CA LEU A 928 2.05 19.22 -1.85
C LEU A 928 3.48 19.73 -1.69
N ILE A 929 4.45 18.81 -1.74
CA ILE A 929 5.88 19.12 -1.63
C ILE A 929 6.71 18.33 -2.66
N GLY A 930 7.72 18.97 -3.23
CA GLY A 930 8.71 18.37 -4.13
C GLY A 930 10.11 18.96 -3.88
N GLY A 931 11.07 18.65 -4.74
CA GLY A 931 12.45 19.10 -4.64
C GLY A 931 13.32 18.18 -3.77
N GLY A 932 14.40 18.73 -3.20
CA GLY A 932 15.41 17.96 -2.48
C GLY A 932 14.98 17.44 -1.11
N SER A 933 15.68 16.42 -0.62
CA SER A 933 15.28 15.61 0.55
C SER A 933 16.04 15.90 1.85
N ASN A 934 16.83 16.97 1.91
CA ASN A 934 17.62 17.29 3.10
C ASN A 934 16.79 18.11 4.08
N ILE A 935 16.08 17.46 5.01
CA ILE A 935 15.15 18.11 5.94
C ILE A 935 15.76 19.23 6.79
N ASP A 936 17.06 19.16 7.09
CA ASP A 936 17.76 20.19 7.88
C ASP A 936 17.97 21.50 7.11
N GLN A 937 17.85 21.46 5.79
CA GLN A 937 18.13 22.60 4.88
C GLN A 937 16.96 22.93 3.96
N LEU A 938 16.14 21.95 3.61
CA LEU A 938 15.01 22.02 2.69
C LEU A 938 13.79 21.53 3.47
N SER A 939 12.91 22.43 3.89
CA SER A 939 11.73 22.00 4.64
C SER A 939 10.50 22.88 4.49
N VAL A 940 9.32 22.29 4.67
CA VAL A 940 8.09 22.97 5.03
C VAL A 940 7.81 22.67 6.50
N SER A 941 7.64 23.69 7.33
CA SER A 941 7.49 23.54 8.78
C SER A 941 6.27 24.31 9.32
N LEU A 942 5.54 23.71 10.25
CA LEU A 942 4.51 24.38 11.06
C LEU A 942 5.17 25.00 12.29
N VAL A 943 5.10 26.33 12.42
CA VAL A 943 5.83 27.06 13.46
C VAL A 943 4.87 27.75 14.42
N ARG A 944 5.07 27.52 15.72
CA ARG A 944 4.34 28.23 16.77
C ARG A 944 4.89 29.63 16.95
N THR A 945 4.03 30.64 16.83
CA THR A 945 4.46 32.05 16.85
C THR A 945 4.86 32.56 18.24
N SER A 946 4.41 31.92 19.33
CA SER A 946 4.67 32.39 20.70
C SER A 946 6.10 32.14 21.17
N ASP A 947 6.75 31.08 20.69
CA ASP A 947 8.09 30.64 21.10
C ASP A 947 9.03 30.30 19.93
N GLY A 948 8.52 30.29 18.68
CA GLY A 948 9.27 29.95 17.48
C GLY A 948 9.54 28.46 17.31
N LYS A 949 8.87 27.59 18.10
CA LYS A 949 9.08 26.15 18.03
C LYS A 949 8.50 25.58 16.74
N VAL A 950 9.29 24.77 16.03
CA VAL A 950 8.81 23.92 14.94
C VAL A 950 8.02 22.76 15.55
N LEU A 951 6.75 22.65 15.17
CA LEU A 951 5.81 21.64 15.67
C LEU A 951 5.76 20.41 14.75
N LYS A 952 5.83 20.64 13.44
CA LYS A 952 5.83 19.63 12.37
C LYS A 952 6.77 20.12 11.26
N GLU A 953 7.38 19.19 10.54
CA GLU A 953 8.30 19.50 9.45
C GLU A 953 8.30 18.36 8.42
N ALA A 954 8.48 18.69 7.14
CA ALA A 954 8.58 17.74 6.03
C ALA A 954 9.52 18.30 4.93
N THR A 955 10.02 17.43 4.07
CA THR A 955 10.96 17.76 2.98
C THR A 955 10.62 17.00 1.69
N GLY A 956 11.26 17.35 0.58
CA GLY A 956 11.10 16.67 -0.71
C GLY A 956 11.78 15.29 -0.74
N ARG A 957 11.84 14.67 -1.92
CA ARG A 957 12.36 13.30 -2.12
C ARG A 957 13.46 13.22 -3.18
N ASN A 958 14.11 14.34 -3.48
CA ASN A 958 14.97 14.52 -4.66
C ASN A 958 14.19 14.17 -5.95
N GLN A 959 12.97 14.69 -6.05
CA GLN A 959 12.09 14.55 -7.20
C GLN A 959 11.31 15.84 -7.42
N GLU A 960 11.10 16.23 -8.68
CA GLU A 960 10.32 17.43 -9.01
C GLU A 960 8.82 17.21 -8.82
N THR A 961 8.34 15.97 -9.02
CA THR A 961 6.97 15.56 -8.77
C THR A 961 6.57 15.84 -7.33
N TYR A 962 5.43 16.48 -7.16
CA TYR A 962 4.82 16.74 -5.88
C TYR A 962 4.30 15.45 -5.25
N HIS A 963 4.39 15.37 -3.93
CA HIS A 963 3.66 14.39 -3.14
C HIS A 963 2.96 15.09 -1.98
N ARG A 964 1.81 14.55 -1.59
CA ARG A 964 1.02 15.07 -0.47
C ARG A 964 1.67 14.71 0.86
N VAL A 965 1.82 15.71 1.72
CA VAL A 965 2.12 15.56 3.14
C VAL A 965 0.85 15.85 3.92
N LYS A 966 0.48 14.97 4.85
CA LYS A 966 -0.67 15.13 5.75
C LYS A 966 -0.16 15.20 7.20
N TRP A 967 -0.58 16.22 7.95
CA TRP A 967 -0.24 16.44 9.35
C TRP A 967 -1.50 16.46 10.21
N ASP A 968 -1.50 15.66 11.28
CA ASP A 968 -2.43 15.85 12.40
C ASP A 968 -1.82 16.86 13.39
N ALA A 969 -2.38 18.06 13.41
CA ALA A 969 -2.06 19.14 14.35
C ALA A 969 -3.26 19.49 15.26
N SER A 970 -4.19 18.54 15.45
CA SER A 970 -5.40 18.71 16.27
C SER A 970 -5.11 19.15 17.71
N GLU A 971 -3.98 18.73 18.29
CA GLU A 971 -3.54 19.15 19.63
C GLU A 971 -3.21 20.65 19.73
N TYR A 972 -3.02 21.33 18.60
CA TYR A 972 -2.65 22.75 18.50
C TYR A 972 -3.82 23.65 18.06
N VAL A 973 -5.04 23.11 17.95
CA VAL A 973 -6.23 23.91 17.57
C VAL A 973 -6.43 25.06 18.57
N GLY A 974 -6.64 26.27 18.03
CA GLY A 974 -6.74 27.53 18.78
C GLY A 974 -5.39 28.23 19.04
N GLU A 975 -4.27 27.64 18.63
CA GLU A 975 -2.97 28.31 18.71
C GLU A 975 -2.67 29.16 17.46
N LYS A 976 -1.82 30.18 17.64
CA LYS A 976 -1.35 31.03 16.53
C LYS A 976 -0.10 30.48 15.89
N LEU A 977 -0.22 30.05 14.65
CA LEU A 977 0.80 29.35 13.89
C LEU A 977 1.10 30.07 12.56
N LEU A 978 2.18 29.68 11.90
CA LEU A 978 2.47 30.00 10.50
C LEU A 978 3.11 28.78 9.82
N VAL A 979 3.02 28.71 8.49
CA VAL A 979 3.77 27.75 7.67
C VAL A 979 5.03 28.44 7.16
N ARG A 980 6.18 27.78 7.29
CA ARG A 980 7.48 28.26 6.81
C ARG A 980 8.03 27.29 5.77
N VAL A 981 8.43 27.80 4.61
CA VAL A 981 9.20 27.08 3.60
C VAL A 981 10.65 27.55 3.68
N THR A 982 11.57 26.61 3.88
CA THR A 982 13.00 26.85 4.07
C THR A 982 13.78 26.21 2.93
N ASP A 983 14.64 27.00 2.30
CA ASP A 983 15.62 26.53 1.32
C ASP A 983 17.01 27.08 1.65
N LYS A 984 17.90 26.21 2.12
CA LYS A 984 19.28 26.55 2.50
C LYS A 984 20.31 25.65 1.86
N ALA A 985 19.88 24.69 1.05
CA ALA A 985 20.78 23.74 0.41
C ALA A 985 21.43 24.38 -0.82
N GLN A 986 22.59 23.87 -1.22
CA GLN A 986 23.27 24.28 -2.44
C GLN A 986 23.79 23.04 -3.17
N GLY A 987 23.72 23.05 -4.50
CA GLY A 987 24.13 21.91 -5.34
C GLY A 987 22.92 21.15 -5.86
N GLY A 988 23.13 20.00 -6.52
CA GLY A 988 22.03 19.25 -7.12
C GLY A 988 20.91 18.97 -6.11
N TRP A 989 19.67 19.29 -6.47
CA TRP A 989 18.49 19.25 -5.59
C TRP A 989 18.48 20.30 -4.46
N GLY A 990 19.26 21.37 -4.59
CA GLY A 990 19.26 22.51 -3.67
C GLY A 990 18.06 23.43 -3.88
N HIS A 991 16.85 22.88 -3.88
CA HIS A 991 15.59 23.61 -3.95
C HIS A 991 14.43 22.83 -3.34
N ILE A 992 13.33 23.52 -3.01
CA ILE A 992 12.09 22.90 -2.53
C ILE A 992 10.87 23.45 -3.28
N ASN A 993 9.96 22.56 -3.66
CA ASN A 993 8.72 22.91 -4.36
C ASN A 993 7.55 22.79 -3.37
N VAL A 994 6.56 23.70 -3.45
CA VAL A 994 5.37 23.66 -2.60
C VAL A 994 4.11 23.98 -3.40
N ASP A 995 3.01 23.31 -3.10
CA ASP A 995 1.69 23.62 -3.66
C ASP A 995 0.56 23.28 -2.67
N ASP A 996 -0.64 23.79 -2.91
CA ASP A 996 -1.90 23.36 -2.28
C ASP A 996 -1.87 23.24 -0.74
N VAL A 997 -1.48 24.31 -0.04
CA VAL A 997 -1.23 24.34 1.41
C VAL A 997 -2.51 24.49 2.24
N ASN A 998 -3.27 23.41 2.34
CA ASN A 998 -4.54 23.34 3.03
C ASN A 998 -4.40 23.39 4.55
N VAL A 999 -4.86 24.49 5.15
CA VAL A 999 -4.83 24.73 6.59
C VAL A 999 -6.21 25.19 7.06
N PRO A 1000 -6.85 24.49 8.03
CA PRO A 1000 -8.10 24.94 8.59
C PRO A 1000 -7.84 26.14 9.50
N VAL A 1001 -8.32 27.31 9.09
CA VAL A 1001 -8.17 28.57 9.84
C VAL A 1001 -9.45 28.88 10.60
N THR A 1002 -9.32 29.33 11.85
CA THR A 1002 -10.49 29.78 12.62
C THR A 1002 -11.15 30.99 11.95
N LEU A 1003 -12.43 30.84 11.56
CA LEU A 1003 -13.21 31.92 10.95
C LEU A 1003 -13.35 33.12 11.89
N SER A 1004 -13.27 34.33 11.35
CA SER A 1004 -13.73 35.55 12.02
C SER A 1004 -15.26 35.54 12.22
N GLU A 1005 -15.78 36.37 13.12
CA GLU A 1005 -17.25 36.43 13.36
C GLU A 1005 -18.03 36.86 12.10
N GLU A 1006 -17.47 37.72 11.25
CA GLU A 1006 -18.08 38.11 9.97
C GLU A 1006 -18.10 36.94 8.97
N GLU A 1007 -17.01 36.17 8.89
CA GLU A 1007 -16.94 35.00 8.00
C GLU A 1007 -17.82 33.85 8.51
N LYS A 1008 -17.97 33.66 9.82
CA LYS A 1008 -18.95 32.71 10.39
C LYS A 1008 -20.38 33.04 9.97
N ILE A 1009 -20.73 34.33 9.89
CA ILE A 1009 -22.03 34.79 9.41
C ILE A 1009 -22.15 34.49 7.91
N LEU A 1010 -21.12 34.80 7.12
CA LEU A 1010 -21.11 34.54 5.67
C LEU A 1010 -21.18 33.05 5.32
N TYR A 1011 -20.47 32.21 6.07
CA TYR A 1011 -20.47 30.76 5.92
C TYR A 1011 -21.85 30.16 6.20
N LYS A 1012 -22.49 30.56 7.31
CA LYS A 1012 -23.88 30.18 7.60
C LYS A 1012 -24.86 30.64 6.53
N LEU A 1013 -24.62 31.81 5.93
CA LEU A 1013 -25.43 32.29 4.81
C LEU A 1013 -25.23 31.44 3.54
N LYS A 1014 -24.01 30.98 3.24
CA LYS A 1014 -23.72 30.06 2.12
C LYS A 1014 -24.30 28.65 2.33
N GLU A 1015 -24.21 28.09 3.54
CA GLU A 1015 -24.89 26.81 3.87
C GLU A 1015 -26.41 26.90 3.68
N MET A 1016 -27.00 28.04 4.02
CA MET A 1016 -28.44 28.30 3.79
C MET A 1016 -28.77 28.55 2.31
N ASP A 1017 -27.80 28.95 1.48
CA ASP A 1017 -27.97 29.21 0.05
C ASP A 1017 -28.03 27.92 -0.77
N LEU A 1018 -27.23 26.89 -0.39
CA LEU A 1018 -27.26 25.54 -0.96
C LEU A 1018 -28.62 24.84 -0.85
N GLN A 1019 -29.50 25.28 0.05
CA GLN A 1019 -30.82 24.69 0.27
C GLN A 1019 -31.99 25.39 -0.44
N SER A 1020 -31.82 26.58 -1.05
CA SER A 1020 -33.01 27.42 -1.37
C SER A 1020 -33.09 28.14 -2.73
N GLY A 1021 -32.03 28.22 -3.54
CA GLY A 1021 -32.11 28.63 -4.96
C GLY A 1021 -32.74 30.02 -5.25
N LYS A 1022 -32.45 31.06 -4.46
CA LYS A 1022 -32.98 32.44 -4.65
C LYS A 1022 -31.89 33.52 -4.67
N ASP A 1023 -32.15 34.60 -5.40
CA ASP A 1023 -31.26 35.75 -5.67
C ASP A 1023 -30.79 36.53 -4.43
N LEU A 1024 -29.58 37.10 -4.50
CA LEU A 1024 -28.77 37.65 -3.41
C LEU A 1024 -29.19 39.07 -2.99
N ASP A 1025 -29.63 39.89 -3.94
CA ASP A 1025 -29.97 41.31 -3.71
C ASP A 1025 -31.27 41.49 -2.91
N GLU A 1026 -32.27 40.61 -3.07
CA GLU A 1026 -33.52 40.64 -2.30
C GLU A 1026 -33.33 40.23 -0.83
N LYS A 1027 -32.22 39.55 -0.49
CA LYS A 1027 -31.95 39.01 0.85
C LYS A 1027 -31.18 40.00 1.73
N ILE A 1028 -30.29 40.82 1.15
CA ILE A 1028 -29.55 41.86 1.88
C ILE A 1028 -30.51 42.91 2.47
N GLU A 1029 -31.59 43.24 1.75
CA GLU A 1029 -32.61 44.21 2.19
C GLU A 1029 -33.49 43.67 3.35
N PHE A 1030 -33.67 42.35 3.45
CA PHE A 1030 -34.42 41.70 4.54
C PHE A 1030 -33.65 41.68 5.87
N TYR A 1031 -32.32 41.58 5.84
CA TYR A 1031 -31.50 41.47 7.05
C TYR A 1031 -31.22 42.81 7.74
N GLN A 1032 -31.14 43.92 6.99
CA GLN A 1032 -31.02 45.26 7.59
C GLN A 1032 -32.25 45.64 8.45
N ASP A 1033 -33.43 45.08 8.15
CA ASP A 1033 -34.66 45.27 8.95
C ASP A 1033 -34.75 44.33 10.17
N THR A 1034 -33.83 43.36 10.29
CA THR A 1034 -33.86 42.31 11.32
C THR A 1034 -32.82 42.55 12.43
N GLU A 1035 -31.70 43.21 12.13
CA GLU A 1035 -30.66 43.59 13.11
C GLU A 1035 -31.21 44.49 14.24
N GLU A 1036 -32.07 45.46 13.90
CA GLU A 1036 -32.72 46.36 14.87
C GLU A 1036 -33.70 45.64 15.82
N LYS A 1037 -34.14 44.42 15.49
CA LYS A 1037 -35.14 43.66 16.26
C LYS A 1037 -34.53 42.54 17.12
N ILE A 1038 -33.26 42.19 16.90
CA ILE A 1038 -32.56 41.09 17.61
C ILE A 1038 -31.90 41.61 18.90
N GLU A 1039 -31.36 42.83 18.90
CA GLU A 1039 -30.69 43.42 20.09
C GLU A 1039 -31.62 43.56 21.31
N GLU A 1040 -32.94 43.71 21.13
CA GLU A 1040 -33.90 43.79 22.26
C GLU A 1040 -34.28 42.43 22.86
N LYS A 1041 -34.02 41.28 22.20
CA LYS A 1041 -34.50 39.96 22.63
C LYS A 1041 -33.42 39.02 23.20
N GLU A 1042 -32.15 39.24 22.87
CA GLU A 1042 -31.07 38.35 23.33
C GLU A 1042 -30.76 38.45 24.83
N ALA A 1043 -30.94 39.64 25.44
CA ALA A 1043 -30.69 39.84 26.87
C ALA A 1043 -31.66 39.04 27.79
N ALA A 1044 -32.89 38.77 27.32
CA ALA A 1044 -33.88 38.02 28.09
C ALA A 1044 -33.71 36.49 27.97
N PHE A 1045 -33.18 36.01 26.84
CA PHE A 1045 -33.06 34.58 26.56
C PHE A 1045 -31.84 33.94 27.26
N ILE A 1046 -30.73 34.67 27.35
CA ILE A 1046 -29.49 34.19 27.98
C ILE A 1046 -29.65 34.04 29.51
N SER A 1047 -30.42 34.92 30.16
CA SER A 1047 -30.68 34.86 31.60
C SER A 1047 -31.49 33.62 32.00
N VAL A 1048 -32.54 33.29 31.24
CA VAL A 1048 -33.42 32.15 31.52
C VAL A 1048 -32.74 30.80 31.24
N LYS A 1049 -31.90 30.73 30.20
CA LYS A 1049 -31.16 29.51 29.86
C LYS A 1049 -30.14 29.14 30.95
N LYS A 1050 -29.49 30.14 31.54
CA LYS A 1050 -28.49 29.95 32.61
C LYS A 1050 -29.11 29.48 33.93
N GLU A 1051 -30.26 30.05 34.32
CA GLU A 1051 -30.99 29.60 35.52
C GLU A 1051 -31.54 28.16 35.40
N MET A 1052 -31.92 27.75 34.19
CA MET A 1052 -32.47 26.41 33.94
C MET A 1052 -31.38 25.32 33.95
N ILE A 1053 -30.18 25.63 33.45
CA ILE A 1053 -29.02 24.73 33.51
C ILE A 1053 -28.56 24.55 34.96
N ASP A 1054 -28.38 25.64 35.72
CA ASP A 1054 -27.99 25.59 37.14
C ASP A 1054 -29.01 24.81 38.02
N PHE A 1055 -30.31 24.90 37.69
CA PHE A 1055 -31.35 24.16 38.40
C PHE A 1055 -31.27 22.65 38.11
N LEU A 1056 -31.05 22.26 36.86
CA LEU A 1056 -30.97 20.85 36.45
C LEU A 1056 -29.70 20.17 36.95
N GLU A 1057 -28.56 20.87 36.92
CA GLU A 1057 -27.29 20.36 37.47
C GLU A 1057 -27.39 20.12 38.98
N LYS A 1058 -28.02 21.02 39.75
CA LYS A 1058 -28.27 20.83 41.19
C LYS A 1058 -29.19 19.65 41.50
N GLN A 1059 -30.17 19.32 40.65
CA GLN A 1059 -31.01 18.13 40.84
C GLN A 1059 -30.28 16.84 40.48
N LEU A 1060 -29.43 16.87 39.45
CA LEU A 1060 -28.60 15.75 39.01
C LEU A 1060 -27.51 15.41 40.03
N GLU A 1061 -26.86 16.41 40.62
CA GLU A 1061 -25.82 16.20 41.63
C GLU A 1061 -26.37 15.64 42.94
N LYS A 1062 -27.64 15.98 43.25
CA LYS A 1062 -28.37 15.39 44.39
C LYS A 1062 -28.76 13.93 44.15
N LYS A 1063 -28.95 13.52 42.88
CA LYS A 1063 -29.31 12.16 42.46
C LYS A 1063 -28.08 11.26 42.19
N ARG A 1064 -26.95 11.83 41.77
CA ARG A 1064 -25.65 11.15 41.57
C ARG A 1064 -25.10 10.52 42.86
N LYS A 1065 -25.45 11.04 44.03
CA LYS A 1065 -25.03 10.49 45.34
C LYS A 1065 -25.88 9.30 45.82
N GLU A 1066 -26.94 8.94 45.10
CA GLU A 1066 -27.94 7.95 45.57
C GLU A 1066 -27.94 6.64 44.76
N TYR A 1067 -27.24 6.56 43.61
CA TYR A 1067 -27.19 5.36 42.77
C TYR A 1067 -25.81 5.20 42.10
N ASP A 1068 -25.17 4.06 42.37
CA ASP A 1068 -23.96 3.59 41.69
C ASP A 1068 -24.34 2.76 40.45
N LEU A 1069 -23.48 2.83 39.42
CA LEU A 1069 -23.48 2.15 38.10
C LEU A 1069 -23.99 2.92 36.85
N SER A 1070 -23.00 3.24 35.99
CA SER A 1070 -22.94 3.09 34.52
C SER A 1070 -24.20 3.34 33.66
N SER A 1071 -24.21 4.46 32.91
CA SER A 1071 -24.58 4.51 31.47
C SER A 1071 -24.62 5.96 30.95
N ILE A 1072 -23.59 6.37 30.20
CA ILE A 1072 -23.55 7.63 29.42
C ILE A 1072 -24.58 7.61 28.27
N GLN A 1073 -24.93 6.43 27.77
CA GLN A 1073 -25.86 6.25 26.64
C GLN A 1073 -27.29 6.76 26.89
N LEU A 1074 -27.77 6.82 28.14
CA LEU A 1074 -29.16 7.23 28.41
C LEU A 1074 -29.38 8.75 28.25
N HIS A 1075 -28.33 9.55 28.45
CA HIS A 1075 -28.36 11.01 28.27
C HIS A 1075 -28.60 11.38 26.80
N PHE A 1076 -27.93 10.66 25.89
CA PHE A 1076 -28.03 10.86 24.44
C PHE A 1076 -29.45 10.60 23.92
N TYR A 1077 -30.07 9.49 24.34
CA TYR A 1077 -31.43 9.15 23.88
C TYR A 1077 -32.49 10.15 24.31
N VAL A 1078 -32.35 10.76 25.49
CA VAL A 1078 -33.31 11.76 25.97
C VAL A 1078 -33.09 13.11 25.30
N LYS A 1079 -31.83 13.54 25.13
CA LYS A 1079 -31.50 14.80 24.42
C LYS A 1079 -32.01 14.75 22.98
N HIS A 1080 -31.68 13.69 22.27
CA HIS A 1080 -32.10 13.49 20.89
C HIS A 1080 -33.63 13.34 20.77
N ALA A 1081 -34.30 12.68 21.73
CA ALA A 1081 -35.76 12.61 21.74
C ALA A 1081 -36.44 13.96 21.99
N ILE A 1082 -35.82 14.88 22.74
CA ILE A 1082 -36.35 16.24 22.94
C ILE A 1082 -36.23 17.06 21.66
N GLU A 1083 -35.10 16.95 20.97
CA GLU A 1083 -34.86 17.60 19.67
C GLU A 1083 -35.87 17.11 18.62
N GLU A 1084 -36.01 15.78 18.49
CA GLU A 1084 -36.90 15.12 17.53
C GLU A 1084 -38.40 15.36 17.79
N THR A 1085 -38.82 15.42 19.06
CA THR A 1085 -40.22 15.67 19.41
C THR A 1085 -40.58 17.15 19.48
N GLY A 1086 -39.59 18.04 19.42
CA GLY A 1086 -39.78 19.49 19.53
C GLY A 1086 -40.37 19.92 20.87
N ALA A 1087 -40.16 19.16 21.94
CA ALA A 1087 -40.73 19.41 23.26
C ALA A 1087 -40.21 20.74 23.85
N ARG A 1088 -41.11 21.67 24.19
CA ARG A 1088 -40.76 23.03 24.64
C ARG A 1088 -41.26 23.35 26.05
N GLN A 1089 -42.12 22.50 26.63
CA GLN A 1089 -42.75 22.72 27.93
C GLN A 1089 -42.81 21.42 28.75
N PRO A 1090 -42.87 21.48 30.10
CA PRO A 1090 -42.94 20.28 30.95
C PRO A 1090 -44.15 19.36 30.68
N SER A 1091 -45.24 19.89 30.11
CA SER A 1091 -46.40 19.11 29.69
C SER A 1091 -46.11 18.11 28.56
N ASP A 1092 -45.01 18.30 27.83
CA ASP A 1092 -44.66 17.54 26.63
C ASP A 1092 -43.86 16.26 26.94
N ALA A 1093 -43.47 16.08 28.21
CA ALA A 1093 -42.66 14.96 28.67
C ALA A 1093 -43.26 13.58 28.35
N GLY A 1094 -44.59 13.49 28.23
CA GLY A 1094 -45.29 12.25 27.85
C GLY A 1094 -44.96 11.77 26.43
N GLU A 1095 -44.77 12.70 25.48
CA GLU A 1095 -44.44 12.36 24.08
C GLU A 1095 -42.95 11.99 23.94
N VAL A 1096 -42.05 12.68 24.64
CA VAL A 1096 -40.63 12.30 24.74
C VAL A 1096 -40.48 10.87 25.29
N GLN A 1097 -41.19 10.54 26.38
CA GLN A 1097 -41.17 9.19 26.95
C GLN A 1097 -41.68 8.12 25.98
N LYS A 1098 -42.70 8.45 25.17
CA LYS A 1098 -43.28 7.54 24.18
C LYS A 1098 -42.33 7.30 23.01
N TYR A 1099 -41.64 8.36 22.56
CA TYR A 1099 -40.62 8.29 21.52
C TYR A 1099 -39.42 7.45 21.97
N VAL A 1100 -38.87 7.71 23.17
CA VAL A 1100 -37.76 6.94 23.74
C VAL A 1100 -38.15 5.45 23.90
N ARG A 1101 -39.36 5.15 24.39
CA ARG A 1101 -39.83 3.75 24.49
C ARG A 1101 -39.89 3.03 23.14
N LYS A 1102 -40.27 3.72 22.07
CA LYS A 1102 -40.37 3.13 20.72
C LYS A 1102 -38.99 2.80 20.17
N ARG A 1103 -38.01 3.69 20.36
CA ARG A 1103 -36.63 3.55 19.83
C ARG A 1103 -35.80 2.53 20.62
N VAL A 1104 -35.92 2.52 21.95
CA VAL A 1104 -35.21 1.57 22.83
C VAL A 1104 -35.67 0.12 22.61
N ASN A 1105 -36.95 -0.12 22.33
CA ASN A 1105 -37.45 -1.47 22.06
C ASN A 1105 -36.95 -2.06 20.73
N LYS A 1106 -36.51 -1.21 19.78
CA LYS A 1106 -35.97 -1.65 18.48
C LYS A 1106 -34.48 -2.06 18.57
N HIS A 1107 -33.72 -1.54 19.54
CA HIS A 1107 -32.25 -1.67 19.58
C HIS A 1107 -31.68 -2.41 20.82
N ALA A 1108 -32.47 -2.69 21.86
CA ALA A 1108 -31.93 -3.33 23.08
C ALA A 1108 -32.01 -4.88 23.03
N THR A 1109 -30.86 -5.56 22.90
CA THR A 1109 -30.67 -7.01 23.02
C THR A 1109 -30.27 -7.40 24.45
N GLY A 1110 -31.25 -7.47 25.37
CA GLY A 1110 -30.98 -7.97 26.73
C GLY A 1110 -32.11 -7.70 27.72
N LYS A 1111 -32.56 -8.75 28.43
CA LYS A 1111 -33.72 -8.68 29.34
C LYS A 1111 -33.44 -7.82 30.60
N GLN A 1112 -32.19 -7.76 31.06
CA GLN A 1112 -31.76 -6.91 32.19
C GLN A 1112 -31.72 -5.42 31.80
N VAL A 1113 -31.22 -5.08 30.62
CA VAL A 1113 -31.16 -3.70 30.09
C VAL A 1113 -32.56 -3.11 29.90
N ARG A 1114 -33.50 -3.89 29.33
CA ARG A 1114 -34.91 -3.45 29.22
C ARG A 1114 -35.56 -3.21 30.59
N GLY A 1115 -35.20 -3.98 31.61
CA GLY A 1115 -35.73 -3.84 32.98
C GLY A 1115 -35.25 -2.59 33.70
N ALA A 1116 -33.96 -2.23 33.57
CA ALA A 1116 -33.39 -1.02 34.13
C ALA A 1116 -33.98 0.25 33.47
N ILE A 1117 -34.09 0.24 32.13
CA ILE A 1117 -34.61 1.39 31.37
C ILE A 1117 -36.11 1.61 31.64
N GLN A 1118 -36.92 0.55 31.74
CA GLN A 1118 -38.33 0.69 32.12
C GLN A 1118 -38.54 1.25 33.53
N LYS A 1119 -37.60 1.01 34.44
CA LYS A 1119 -37.65 1.52 35.82
C LYS A 1119 -37.20 2.99 35.92
N TYR A 1120 -36.33 3.44 35.02
CA TYR A 1120 -35.92 4.84 34.88
C TYR A 1120 -36.97 5.70 34.18
N LEU A 1121 -37.62 5.17 33.14
CA LEU A 1121 -38.71 5.86 32.41
C LEU A 1121 -40.01 6.01 33.21
N LYS A 1122 -40.09 5.46 34.43
CA LYS A 1122 -41.29 5.42 35.26
C LYS A 1122 -41.05 6.27 36.51
#